data_AF-A0A6L9KEM3-F1
#
_entry.id   AF-A0A6L9KEM3-F1
#
_cell.length_a   1.000
_cell.length_b   1.000
_cell.length_c   1.000
_cell.angle_alpha   90.00
_cell.angle_beta   90.00
_cell.angle_gamma   90.00
#
_symmetry.space_group_name_H-M   'P 1'
#
loop_
_entity.id
_entity.type
_entity.pdbx_description
1 polymer ?
#
loop_
_entity_poly.entity_id
_entity_poly.type
_entity_poly.pdbx_seq_one_letter_code
_entity_poly.pdbx_strand_id
1 'polypeptide(L)'
;MKKNPIILCVILFALSTNALAVSKTINLTTAGTLSTSLTAIEKITITNLTLSGNVDARDVKCMSFELTKLSVLDLSDATIKSCSSGGPYDWVSPYPANEMPAYSFSKRQGTGDGPSTYNGKKTLTSIKLPTSITSIGESAFVGCSGLTGITITNSVTKIGNETFEYCSGLIGTLIIPNSVTSIGSSSFSGCTGLTGLTIGSSVSTLSYSSFSGCTNIKVVNSLNSTPPTVSGSIGLNSNTLIYVPSSSLDNYKVKSGWTTYTFAIEKRVTIINPTAGSLSATIISAGFSPLSSITHLTITGNLNSVDISQIKTNMTVLTELDLTGTTLINNILPDNAFTNKSTLTVIKFPATLESIGISAFYGTSLSGNLILPASITSIGNNAFMGLSGLSGSLSLPNTLNDLGDNAFQNCGGLTGNLLIPSSLMSIGTYVFSGCSGLNGSLSIPNSVISIGNYAFQNCTNLTGSLSIGNTVTSIGDYAFSSCSGLSGGISIPNSITSIGSSAFQNCTSLTGSLTLGNSVISIGDYAFSGCSGLTGDLLIPSTINTIGSYSFQNCAGLTGNLTIPNSVNSIGSYAFQNCTGFTGNLSLSNSLTIIDSYVFSGCSNLSGVLNIPISVISVSANAFGDCIKFTQLYINKNTTTISDNAFKNCSLLSKISISRTIPPTIYTNTFSGVNKETCTLEIPINSSANYQTANYWSQFIFLSESILAETYGITIQIGINGIIKENNVVLGNGSVLTADKNSVKTFTFIPNQGYEIATLTFNGVDVKSQLSNNQYTTGAINANSTLNVTFSKAQYRLSIKDASTGTVNLICEYGAKPSFDFTPSTDWKVNTVFYNSIDVTSSLVNGIYTVPSITSNTLLNVSFVSTITGAPELINNRLKVYSVNSEIIVEGTSEGETVTLYTVNGKQIQTFISNGEKLNITADRDAVYLVKTGAKTFKVIL
;
A
#
# COMPACT_ATOMS: atom_id res chain seq x y z
N MET A 1 47.64 -15.99 -26.63
CA MET A 1 47.21 -15.96 -28.04
C MET A 1 45.94 -16.79 -28.19
N LYS A 2 44.93 -16.31 -28.95
CA LYS A 2 43.83 -17.03 -29.67
C LYS A 2 43.12 -18.22 -28.96
N LYS A 3 41.78 -18.37 -28.98
CA LYS A 3 40.64 -17.61 -29.55
C LYS A 3 39.33 -18.16 -28.93
N ASN A 4 38.28 -17.32 -28.82
CA ASN A 4 36.87 -17.71 -28.62
C ASN A 4 36.28 -18.26 -29.96
N PRO A 5 35.14 -19.02 -30.05
CA PRO A 5 33.78 -18.43 -29.89
C PRO A 5 32.56 -19.37 -29.58
N ILE A 6 31.37 -18.78 -29.27
CA ILE A 6 29.98 -19.11 -29.77
C ILE A 6 29.35 -20.54 -29.57
N ILE A 7 28.05 -20.76 -29.23
CA ILE A 7 26.91 -19.96 -28.68
C ILE A 7 25.65 -20.86 -28.36
N LEU A 8 24.68 -20.38 -27.55
CA LEU A 8 23.26 -20.87 -27.34
C LEU A 8 23.03 -22.27 -26.66
N CYS A 9 21.87 -22.59 -26.03
CA CYS A 9 20.50 -22.02 -26.10
C CYS A 9 19.59 -22.23 -24.85
N VAL A 10 18.79 -21.20 -24.49
CA VAL A 10 17.40 -21.20 -23.93
C VAL A 10 17.02 -21.92 -22.61
N ILE A 11 16.57 -21.12 -21.62
CA ILE A 11 15.22 -21.03 -20.98
C ILE A 11 15.26 -19.71 -20.17
N LEU A 12 14.66 -18.57 -20.57
CA LEU A 12 13.23 -18.22 -20.61
C LEU A 12 12.48 -18.39 -19.26
N PHE A 13 12.69 -17.43 -18.35
CA PHE A 13 11.67 -17.01 -17.38
C PHE A 13 11.56 -15.49 -17.37
N ALA A 14 10.35 -14.98 -17.63
CA ALA A 14 10.08 -13.56 -17.68
C ALA A 14 9.85 -13.01 -16.26
N LEU A 15 10.87 -12.38 -15.69
CA LEU A 15 10.72 -11.56 -14.49
C LEU A 15 10.03 -10.25 -14.85
N SER A 16 8.71 -10.18 -14.73
CA SER A 16 7.96 -8.93 -14.70
C SER A 16 8.22 -8.22 -13.37
N THR A 17 9.42 -7.65 -13.23
CA THR A 17 9.80 -6.87 -12.05
C THR A 17 8.88 -5.66 -11.93
N ASN A 18 8.19 -5.53 -10.80
CA ASN A 18 7.60 -4.26 -10.36
C ASN A 18 8.70 -3.19 -10.37
N ALA A 19 8.64 -2.28 -11.33
CA ALA A 19 9.29 -1.00 -11.17
C ALA A 19 8.31 -0.14 -10.36
N LEU A 20 8.67 0.18 -9.12
CA LEU A 20 8.18 1.41 -8.47
C LEU A 20 8.28 2.53 -9.51
N ALA A 21 7.28 3.42 -9.57
CA ALA A 21 7.26 4.49 -10.57
C ALA A 21 8.52 5.37 -10.44
N VAL A 22 9.51 5.13 -11.30
CA VAL A 22 10.81 5.80 -11.25
C VAL A 22 10.61 7.18 -11.84
N SER A 23 10.38 8.13 -10.95
CA SER A 23 10.16 9.54 -11.25
C SER A 23 11.47 10.30 -11.26
N LYS A 24 11.73 11.09 -12.29
CA LYS A 24 12.88 12.00 -12.35
C LYS A 24 12.46 13.38 -12.85
N THR A 25 12.98 14.42 -12.22
CA THR A 25 12.81 15.81 -12.65
C THR A 25 14.16 16.36 -13.09
N ILE A 26 14.23 16.99 -14.26
CA ILE A 26 15.48 17.55 -14.81
C ILE A 26 15.20 18.93 -15.41
N ASN A 27 15.99 19.92 -15.00
CA ASN A 27 16.06 21.22 -15.69
C ASN A 27 17.23 21.18 -16.68
N LEU A 28 16.95 21.24 -17.98
CA LEU A 28 17.97 21.29 -19.03
C LEU A 28 18.39 22.73 -19.28
N THR A 29 19.57 23.13 -18.80
CA THR A 29 20.13 24.45 -19.10
C THR A 29 20.57 24.56 -20.56
N THR A 30 21.01 23.45 -21.17
CA THR A 30 21.46 23.36 -22.56
C THR A 30 20.66 22.31 -23.31
N ALA A 31 20.10 22.68 -24.46
CA ALA A 31 19.33 21.75 -25.29
C ALA A 31 20.20 20.68 -25.96
N GLY A 32 19.62 19.49 -26.12
CA GLY A 32 20.24 18.30 -26.70
C GLY A 32 21.16 17.51 -25.76
N THR A 33 21.09 17.76 -24.45
CA THR A 33 21.97 17.13 -23.44
C THR A 33 21.29 16.03 -22.61
N LEU A 34 19.97 15.80 -22.74
CA LEU A 34 19.23 14.83 -21.92
C LEU A 34 19.83 13.42 -21.97
N SER A 35 20.22 12.95 -23.15
CA SER A 35 20.84 11.62 -23.33
C SER A 35 22.16 11.49 -22.56
N THR A 36 22.92 12.57 -22.38
CA THR A 36 24.14 12.61 -21.56
C THR A 36 23.89 12.87 -20.07
N SER A 37 22.75 13.49 -19.72
CA SER A 37 22.32 13.74 -18.33
C SER A 37 21.67 12.52 -17.65
N LEU A 38 21.57 11.39 -18.35
CA LEU A 38 20.96 10.15 -17.88
C LEU A 38 21.93 8.98 -17.97
N THR A 39 22.03 8.21 -16.88
CA THR A 39 22.78 6.95 -16.85
C THR A 39 22.10 5.86 -17.68
N ALA A 40 22.85 4.83 -18.07
CA ALA A 40 22.31 3.69 -18.82
C ALA A 40 21.18 2.95 -18.07
N ILE A 41 21.23 2.91 -16.73
CA ILE A 41 20.18 2.33 -15.90
C ILE A 41 18.92 3.20 -15.94
N GLU A 42 19.06 4.51 -15.72
CA GLU A 42 17.93 5.45 -15.73
C GLU A 42 17.14 5.42 -17.04
N LYS A 43 17.83 5.29 -18.18
CA LYS A 43 17.19 5.17 -19.50
C LYS A 43 16.25 3.97 -19.61
N ILE A 44 16.52 2.87 -18.90
CA ILE A 44 15.69 1.65 -18.92
C ILE A 44 14.79 1.47 -17.69
N THR A 45 14.86 2.39 -16.71
CA THR A 45 14.02 2.34 -15.49
C THR A 45 13.03 3.48 -15.36
N ILE A 46 13.33 4.70 -15.84
CA ILE A 46 12.44 5.85 -15.72
C ILE A 46 11.07 5.56 -16.35
N THR A 47 10.02 5.70 -15.53
CA THR A 47 8.62 5.62 -15.97
C THR A 47 7.97 6.99 -16.03
N ASN A 48 8.39 7.93 -15.18
CA ASN A 48 7.82 9.27 -15.09
C ASN A 48 8.94 10.30 -15.23
N LEU A 49 8.84 11.22 -16.19
CA LEU A 49 9.84 12.26 -16.43
C LEU A 49 9.19 13.64 -16.44
N THR A 50 9.74 14.57 -15.67
CA THR A 50 9.42 16.00 -15.75
C THR A 50 10.64 16.75 -16.28
N LEU A 51 10.51 17.45 -17.41
CA LEU A 51 11.56 18.31 -17.95
C LEU A 51 11.14 19.77 -17.93
N SER A 52 12.07 20.62 -17.53
CA SER A 52 11.98 22.08 -17.66
C SER A 52 13.22 22.64 -18.36
N GLY A 53 13.15 23.90 -18.78
CA GLY A 53 14.26 24.60 -19.43
C GLY A 53 14.33 24.37 -20.95
N ASN A 54 15.54 24.30 -21.50
CA ASN A 54 15.81 24.28 -22.94
C ASN A 54 15.85 22.83 -23.46
N VAL A 55 14.85 22.44 -24.25
CA VAL A 55 14.72 21.11 -24.87
C VAL A 55 14.85 21.26 -26.39
N ASP A 56 15.49 20.33 -27.09
CA ASP A 56 15.41 20.25 -28.56
C ASP A 56 15.11 18.84 -29.09
N ALA A 57 15.11 18.68 -30.42
CA ALA A 57 14.79 17.42 -31.08
C ALA A 57 15.71 16.25 -30.66
N ARG A 58 16.96 16.50 -30.25
CA ARG A 58 17.89 15.47 -29.75
C ARG A 58 17.47 14.95 -28.37
N ASP A 59 16.95 15.82 -27.51
CA ASP A 59 16.34 15.41 -26.24
C ASP A 59 15.05 14.60 -26.49
N VAL A 60 14.23 15.03 -27.45
CA VAL A 60 13.01 14.31 -27.85
C VAL A 60 13.34 12.92 -28.40
N LYS A 61 14.40 12.77 -29.21
CA LYS A 61 14.93 11.46 -29.65
C LYS A 61 15.25 10.55 -28.47
N CYS A 62 15.89 11.09 -27.42
CA CYS A 62 16.17 10.35 -26.19
C CYS A 62 14.87 9.92 -25.49
N MET A 63 13.92 10.83 -25.26
CA MET A 63 12.62 10.52 -24.64
C MET A 63 11.82 9.45 -25.40
N SER A 64 11.92 9.48 -26.72
CA SER A 64 11.24 8.56 -27.62
C SER A 64 11.85 7.16 -27.59
N PHE A 65 13.13 7.06 -27.96
CA PHE A 65 13.76 5.79 -28.31
C PHE A 65 14.70 5.22 -27.23
N GLU A 66 15.27 6.07 -26.37
CA GLU A 66 16.17 5.62 -25.30
C GLU A 66 15.42 5.33 -24.00
N LEU A 67 14.37 6.10 -23.68
CA LEU A 67 13.60 5.93 -22.44
C LEU A 67 12.55 4.81 -22.57
N THR A 68 12.99 3.56 -22.52
CA THR A 68 12.19 2.39 -22.94
C THR A 68 10.94 2.12 -22.09
N LYS A 69 10.91 2.55 -20.83
CA LYS A 69 9.77 2.40 -19.90
C LYS A 69 8.96 3.68 -19.66
N LEU A 70 9.30 4.80 -20.30
CA LEU A 70 8.63 6.09 -20.09
C LEU A 70 7.13 6.00 -20.41
N SER A 71 6.31 6.34 -19.41
CA SER A 71 4.84 6.30 -19.43
C SER A 71 4.19 7.65 -19.16
N VAL A 72 4.73 8.44 -18.23
CA VAL A 72 4.24 9.80 -17.94
C VAL A 72 5.33 10.81 -18.28
N LEU A 73 5.01 11.78 -19.13
CA LEU A 73 5.94 12.83 -19.53
C LEU A 73 5.34 14.22 -19.27
N ASP A 74 6.02 15.03 -18.46
CA ASP A 74 5.65 16.42 -18.22
C ASP A 74 6.68 17.36 -18.84
N LEU A 75 6.26 18.16 -19.81
CA LEU A 75 7.07 19.19 -20.46
C LEU A 75 6.52 20.60 -20.26
N SER A 76 5.56 20.83 -19.34
CA SER A 76 4.83 22.13 -19.26
C SER A 76 5.75 23.36 -19.19
N ASP A 77 6.88 23.18 -18.50
CA ASP A 77 7.87 24.21 -18.16
C ASP A 77 9.12 24.14 -19.06
N ALA A 78 9.06 23.35 -20.14
CA ALA A 78 10.09 23.31 -21.18
C ALA A 78 9.84 24.37 -22.27
N THR A 79 10.91 24.75 -22.95
CA THR A 79 10.91 25.58 -24.16
C THR A 79 11.62 24.85 -25.28
N ILE A 80 10.92 24.54 -26.36
CA ILE A 80 11.52 23.83 -27.50
C ILE A 80 12.39 24.78 -28.34
N LYS A 81 13.68 24.46 -28.46
CA LYS A 81 14.66 25.16 -29.29
C LYS A 81 14.79 24.52 -30.67
N SER A 82 15.21 25.32 -31.64
CA SER A 82 15.48 24.83 -32.98
C SER A 82 16.70 23.92 -33.01
N CYS A 83 16.70 22.95 -33.93
CA CYS A 83 17.78 21.99 -34.09
C CYS A 83 18.01 21.68 -35.58
N SER A 84 19.24 21.78 -36.06
CA SER A 84 19.59 21.59 -37.49
C SER A 84 19.89 20.13 -37.87
N SER A 85 20.00 19.21 -36.91
CA SER A 85 20.26 17.77 -37.16
C SER A 85 20.13 16.97 -35.85
N GLY A 86 20.09 15.64 -35.93
CA GLY A 86 20.22 14.78 -34.76
C GLY A 86 18.93 14.53 -33.97
N GLY A 87 17.77 15.04 -34.42
CA GLY A 87 16.47 14.76 -33.82
C GLY A 87 15.98 13.32 -34.07
N PRO A 88 14.67 13.02 -33.92
CA PRO A 88 14.13 11.68 -34.09
C PRO A 88 14.61 10.97 -35.37
N TYR A 89 14.71 11.71 -36.48
CA TYR A 89 15.13 11.21 -37.79
C TYR A 89 15.92 12.25 -38.59
N ASP A 90 17.14 11.93 -39.01
CA ASP A 90 18.03 12.91 -39.65
C ASP A 90 17.58 13.36 -41.06
N TRP A 91 16.65 12.64 -41.70
CA TRP A 91 15.97 13.05 -42.94
C TRP A 91 14.83 14.06 -42.71
N VAL A 92 14.51 14.36 -41.45
CA VAL A 92 13.55 15.39 -41.03
C VAL A 92 14.35 16.53 -40.41
N SER A 93 14.76 17.50 -41.22
CA SER A 93 15.55 18.65 -40.76
C SER A 93 15.30 19.87 -41.68
N PRO A 94 15.26 21.11 -41.16
CA PRO A 94 15.49 21.50 -39.76
C PRO A 94 14.26 21.33 -38.86
N TYR A 95 14.50 21.14 -37.57
CA TYR A 95 13.47 21.20 -36.53
C TYR A 95 13.32 22.66 -36.03
N PRO A 96 12.16 23.32 -36.20
CA PRO A 96 11.97 24.70 -35.76
C PRO A 96 11.82 24.82 -34.23
N ALA A 97 12.09 26.01 -33.70
CA ALA A 97 11.82 26.33 -32.30
C ALA A 97 10.30 26.45 -32.07
N ASN A 98 9.84 26.20 -30.84
CA ASN A 98 8.43 26.18 -30.45
C ASN A 98 7.54 25.21 -31.26
N GLU A 99 8.11 24.20 -31.93
CA GLU A 99 7.34 23.09 -32.51
C GLU A 99 7.66 21.81 -31.75
N MET A 100 6.64 21.02 -31.38
CA MET A 100 6.89 19.63 -30.95
C MET A 100 7.40 18.85 -32.17
N PRO A 101 8.67 18.35 -32.18
CA PRO A 101 9.32 17.87 -33.40
C PRO A 101 8.51 16.84 -34.19
N ALA A 102 8.55 16.94 -35.52
CA ALA A 102 7.97 15.92 -36.38
C ALA A 102 8.56 14.53 -36.08
N TYR A 103 7.69 13.52 -36.09
CA TYR A 103 7.97 12.12 -35.70
C TYR A 103 8.48 11.90 -34.27
N SER A 104 8.29 12.86 -33.33
CA SER A 104 8.74 12.79 -31.93
C SER A 104 8.68 11.40 -31.29
N PHE A 105 7.50 10.79 -31.22
CA PHE A 105 7.20 9.53 -30.53
C PHE A 105 6.73 8.41 -31.48
N SER A 106 7.02 8.54 -32.78
CA SER A 106 6.67 7.57 -33.81
C SER A 106 7.88 6.75 -34.26
N LYS A 107 7.74 5.42 -34.38
CA LYS A 107 8.75 4.56 -35.02
C LYS A 107 8.24 4.07 -36.38
N ARG A 108 8.86 4.54 -37.46
CA ARG A 108 8.65 4.03 -38.82
C ARG A 108 9.42 2.71 -39.03
N GLN A 109 8.73 1.66 -39.48
CA GLN A 109 9.36 0.44 -40.02
C GLN A 109 9.16 0.38 -41.53
N GLY A 110 10.19 -0.05 -42.27
CA GLY A 110 10.18 -0.22 -43.72
C GLY A 110 10.78 0.96 -44.50
N THR A 111 11.62 0.65 -45.49
CA THR A 111 12.28 1.60 -46.39
C THR A 111 11.75 1.53 -47.83
N GLY A 112 10.48 1.20 -48.02
CA GLY A 112 9.85 1.19 -49.34
C GLY A 112 8.39 0.72 -49.31
N ASP A 113 7.51 1.51 -49.94
CA ASP A 113 6.28 1.24 -50.70
C ASP A 113 5.30 0.12 -50.28
N GLY A 114 5.39 -0.39 -49.05
CA GLY A 114 4.34 -1.16 -48.38
C GLY A 114 3.58 -0.32 -47.35
N PRO A 115 2.37 -0.74 -46.93
CA PRO A 115 1.60 -0.01 -45.91
C PRO A 115 2.40 0.08 -44.60
N SER A 116 2.73 1.30 -44.20
CA SER A 116 3.59 1.57 -43.05
C SER A 116 2.89 1.20 -41.74
N THR A 117 3.34 0.11 -41.12
CA THR A 117 2.98 -0.25 -39.74
C THR A 117 3.68 0.68 -38.77
N TYR A 118 3.09 1.86 -38.55
CA TYR A 118 3.54 2.82 -37.55
C TYR A 118 3.50 2.21 -36.15
N ASN A 119 4.63 2.24 -35.44
CA ASN A 119 4.75 1.71 -34.09
C ASN A 119 5.15 2.83 -33.13
N GLY A 120 4.16 3.62 -32.70
CA GLY A 120 4.38 4.70 -31.75
C GLY A 120 4.74 4.22 -30.35
N LYS A 121 5.06 5.17 -29.46
CA LYS A 121 5.46 4.89 -28.08
C LYS A 121 4.28 4.42 -27.23
N LYS A 122 3.88 3.15 -27.38
CA LYS A 122 2.75 2.53 -26.65
C LYS A 122 2.89 2.53 -25.13
N THR A 123 4.09 2.73 -24.59
CA THR A 123 4.30 2.90 -23.15
C THR A 123 3.81 4.25 -22.64
N LEU A 124 3.82 5.30 -23.48
CA LEU A 124 3.45 6.66 -23.12
C LEU A 124 1.91 6.73 -22.95
N THR A 125 1.47 6.92 -21.72
CA THR A 125 0.05 6.99 -21.34
C THR A 125 -0.43 8.43 -21.11
N SER A 126 0.48 9.34 -20.75
CA SER A 126 0.16 10.75 -20.50
C SER A 126 1.32 11.65 -20.92
N ILE A 127 1.00 12.77 -21.59
CA ILE A 127 1.94 13.85 -21.88
C ILE A 127 1.32 15.22 -21.61
N LYS A 128 2.05 16.08 -20.89
CA LYS A 128 1.80 17.54 -20.90
C LYS A 128 2.73 18.19 -21.92
N LEU A 129 2.16 18.85 -22.93
CA LEU A 129 2.92 19.59 -23.93
C LEU A 129 3.52 20.88 -23.31
N PRO A 130 4.67 21.36 -23.82
CA PRO A 130 5.24 22.62 -23.35
C PRO A 130 4.33 23.79 -23.67
N THR A 131 4.12 24.67 -22.69
CA THR A 131 3.15 25.78 -22.82
C THR A 131 3.53 26.80 -23.90
N SER A 132 4.80 26.86 -24.32
CA SER A 132 5.31 27.80 -25.32
C SER A 132 5.18 27.36 -26.79
N ILE A 133 4.72 26.13 -27.09
CA ILE A 133 4.74 25.64 -28.48
C ILE A 133 3.65 26.30 -29.35
N THR A 134 4.01 26.65 -30.57
CA THR A 134 3.14 27.23 -31.60
C THR A 134 2.64 26.21 -32.62
N SER A 135 3.24 25.03 -32.69
CA SER A 135 2.83 23.94 -33.58
C SER A 135 3.15 22.56 -33.01
N ILE A 136 2.42 21.55 -33.48
CA ILE A 136 2.74 20.14 -33.27
C ILE A 136 3.10 19.54 -34.64
N GLY A 137 4.32 19.01 -34.76
CA GLY A 137 4.88 18.54 -36.02
C GLY A 137 4.15 17.33 -36.63
N GLU A 138 4.43 17.10 -37.92
CA GLU A 138 3.94 15.96 -38.68
C GLU A 138 4.31 14.64 -38.00
N SER A 139 3.36 13.71 -37.96
CA SER A 139 3.48 12.37 -37.38
C SER A 139 4.01 12.29 -35.93
N ALA A 140 3.96 13.39 -35.14
CA ALA A 140 4.67 13.48 -33.87
C ALA A 140 4.30 12.41 -32.83
N PHE A 141 3.07 11.88 -32.85
CA PHE A 141 2.57 10.87 -31.92
C PHE A 141 1.95 9.64 -32.63
N VAL A 142 2.19 9.42 -33.94
CA VAL A 142 1.54 8.31 -34.67
C VAL A 142 1.72 6.97 -33.96
N GLY A 143 0.63 6.24 -33.75
CA GLY A 143 0.60 4.92 -33.14
C GLY A 143 0.89 4.91 -31.64
N CYS A 144 0.85 6.06 -30.95
CA CYS A 144 0.93 6.14 -29.49
C CYS A 144 -0.39 5.64 -28.84
N SER A 145 -0.75 4.39 -29.09
CA SER A 145 -2.03 3.78 -28.68
C SER A 145 -2.22 3.65 -27.17
N GLY A 146 -1.19 3.93 -26.36
CA GLY A 146 -1.28 4.00 -24.91
C GLY A 146 -1.74 5.36 -24.37
N LEU A 147 -1.62 6.44 -25.17
CA LEU A 147 -1.92 7.81 -24.75
C LEU A 147 -3.42 7.98 -24.54
N THR A 148 -3.85 8.23 -23.30
CA THR A 148 -5.29 8.22 -22.94
C THR A 148 -5.98 9.58 -23.09
N GLY A 149 -5.22 10.67 -23.07
CA GLY A 149 -5.73 12.02 -23.28
C GLY A 149 -4.63 12.97 -23.74
N ILE A 150 -5.03 14.09 -24.34
CA ILE A 150 -4.12 15.15 -24.79
C ILE A 150 -4.75 16.53 -24.58
N THR A 151 -3.99 17.44 -23.98
CA THR A 151 -4.38 18.86 -23.88
C THR A 151 -3.59 19.65 -24.91
N ILE A 152 -4.27 20.18 -25.92
CA ILE A 152 -3.70 21.10 -26.90
C ILE A 152 -3.78 22.51 -26.29
N THR A 153 -2.64 23.18 -26.13
CA THR A 153 -2.57 24.48 -25.46
C THR A 153 -3.05 25.62 -26.37
N ASN A 154 -3.56 26.71 -25.77
CA ASN A 154 -3.98 27.94 -26.47
C ASN A 154 -2.82 28.70 -27.17
N SER A 155 -1.60 28.18 -27.13
CA SER A 155 -0.44 28.65 -27.89
C SER A 155 -0.30 27.96 -29.24
N VAL A 156 -0.86 26.75 -29.43
CA VAL A 156 -0.78 25.99 -30.68
C VAL A 156 -1.65 26.64 -31.75
N THR A 157 -1.04 26.95 -32.90
CA THR A 157 -1.70 27.53 -34.07
C THR A 157 -1.84 26.56 -35.25
N LYS A 158 -1.08 25.44 -35.25
CA LYS A 158 -1.07 24.44 -36.32
C LYS A 158 -0.85 23.02 -35.78
N ILE A 159 -1.59 22.07 -36.32
CA ILE A 159 -1.41 20.62 -36.11
C ILE A 159 -0.97 20.01 -37.46
N GLY A 160 0.16 19.30 -37.48
CA GLY A 160 0.73 18.68 -38.68
C GLY A 160 -0.09 17.49 -39.22
N ASN A 161 0.31 16.95 -40.38
CA ASN A 161 -0.29 15.73 -40.90
C ASN A 161 -0.02 14.57 -39.96
N GLU A 162 -0.94 13.60 -39.89
CA GLU A 162 -0.80 12.33 -39.16
C GLU A 162 -0.47 12.49 -37.65
N THR A 163 -0.50 13.69 -37.07
CA THR A 163 0.11 13.99 -35.76
C THR A 163 -0.26 13.00 -34.65
N PHE A 164 -1.51 12.58 -34.57
CA PHE A 164 -2.05 11.59 -33.63
C PHE A 164 -2.69 10.39 -34.34
N GLU A 165 -2.30 10.07 -35.58
CA GLU A 165 -2.88 8.93 -36.31
C GLU A 165 -2.65 7.61 -35.54
N TYR A 166 -3.67 6.76 -35.46
CA TYR A 166 -3.72 5.52 -34.66
C TYR A 166 -3.44 5.69 -33.15
N CYS A 167 -3.67 6.87 -32.57
CA CYS A 167 -3.74 7.07 -31.12
C CYS A 167 -5.07 6.56 -30.53
N SER A 168 -5.34 5.26 -30.70
CA SER A 168 -6.62 4.63 -30.32
C SER A 168 -6.94 4.67 -28.82
N GLY A 169 -5.96 4.98 -27.97
CA GLY A 169 -6.13 5.16 -26.52
C GLY A 169 -6.80 6.48 -26.13
N LEU A 170 -6.81 7.50 -27.00
CA LEU A 170 -7.42 8.79 -26.72
C LEU A 170 -8.92 8.65 -26.53
N ILE A 171 -9.43 8.98 -25.34
CA ILE A 171 -10.85 8.86 -24.97
C ILE A 171 -11.53 10.22 -24.72
N GLY A 172 -12.86 10.24 -24.89
CA GLY A 172 -13.70 11.38 -24.53
C GLY A 172 -13.82 12.45 -25.63
N THR A 173 -14.08 13.69 -25.23
CA THR A 173 -14.24 14.83 -26.15
C THR A 173 -12.88 15.50 -26.42
N LEU A 174 -12.45 15.50 -27.68
CA LEU A 174 -11.25 16.24 -28.11
C LEU A 174 -11.56 17.73 -28.26
N ILE A 175 -10.78 18.59 -27.61
CA ILE A 175 -10.91 20.06 -27.71
C ILE A 175 -9.77 20.61 -28.57
N ILE A 176 -10.10 21.14 -29.74
CA ILE A 176 -9.20 21.97 -30.55
C ILE A 176 -9.37 23.43 -30.08
N PRO A 177 -8.33 24.08 -29.53
CA PRO A 177 -8.46 25.43 -28.97
C PRO A 177 -8.64 26.50 -30.06
N ASN A 178 -9.18 27.65 -29.66
CA ASN A 178 -9.44 28.80 -30.54
C ASN A 178 -8.17 29.41 -31.17
N SER A 179 -6.97 29.01 -30.74
CA SER A 179 -5.70 29.41 -31.34
C SER A 179 -5.35 28.63 -32.61
N VAL A 180 -5.87 27.41 -32.78
CA VAL A 180 -5.55 26.56 -33.94
C VAL A 180 -6.23 27.11 -35.20
N THR A 181 -5.45 27.23 -36.27
CA THR A 181 -5.89 27.73 -37.58
C THR A 181 -5.95 26.64 -38.64
N SER A 182 -5.15 25.57 -38.48
CA SER A 182 -5.03 24.48 -39.46
C SER A 182 -4.80 23.14 -38.79
N ILE A 183 -5.50 22.11 -39.31
CA ILE A 183 -5.33 20.70 -38.96
C ILE A 183 -4.94 19.93 -40.22
N GLY A 184 -3.79 19.26 -40.18
CA GLY A 184 -3.20 18.51 -41.30
C GLY A 184 -3.95 17.22 -41.68
N SER A 185 -3.53 16.60 -42.77
CA SER A 185 -4.19 15.40 -43.30
C SER A 185 -4.04 14.25 -42.31
N SER A 186 -5.08 13.45 -42.11
CA SER A 186 -5.10 12.31 -41.17
C SER A 186 -4.69 12.62 -39.72
N SER A 187 -4.66 13.88 -39.26
CA SER A 187 -4.08 14.26 -37.95
C SER A 187 -4.61 13.48 -36.74
N PHE A 188 -5.85 12.98 -36.77
CA PHE A 188 -6.47 12.15 -35.73
C PHE A 188 -7.09 10.87 -36.31
N SER A 189 -6.65 10.43 -37.49
CA SER A 189 -7.18 9.22 -38.14
C SER A 189 -6.99 8.00 -37.22
N GLY A 190 -8.00 7.14 -37.08
CA GLY A 190 -7.94 5.95 -36.23
C GLY A 190 -7.97 6.21 -34.71
N CYS A 191 -8.28 7.42 -34.24
CA CYS A 191 -8.51 7.72 -32.82
C CYS A 191 -9.88 7.22 -32.34
N THR A 192 -10.05 5.89 -32.30
CA THR A 192 -11.34 5.21 -32.07
C THR A 192 -11.99 5.46 -30.70
N GLY A 193 -11.24 5.88 -29.68
CA GLY A 193 -11.78 6.17 -28.34
C GLY A 193 -12.48 7.52 -28.21
N LEU A 194 -12.32 8.43 -29.18
CA LEU A 194 -12.94 9.76 -29.14
C LEU A 194 -14.45 9.69 -29.34
N THR A 195 -15.21 10.33 -28.46
CA THR A 195 -16.69 10.35 -28.44
C THR A 195 -17.30 11.69 -28.87
N GLY A 196 -16.49 12.76 -28.85
CA GLY A 196 -16.89 14.11 -29.24
C GLY A 196 -15.72 14.94 -29.74
N LEU A 197 -16.03 16.05 -30.41
CA LEU A 197 -15.05 16.99 -30.95
C LEU A 197 -15.54 18.44 -30.80
N THR A 198 -14.71 19.32 -30.23
CA THR A 198 -14.90 20.77 -30.28
C THR A 198 -13.89 21.39 -31.24
N ILE A 199 -14.36 22.15 -32.22
CA ILE A 199 -13.53 22.83 -33.22
C ILE A 199 -13.46 24.32 -32.85
N GLY A 200 -12.27 24.78 -32.49
CA GLY A 200 -12.00 26.17 -32.09
C GLY A 200 -12.30 27.19 -33.19
N SER A 201 -12.71 28.39 -32.78
CA SER A 201 -13.31 29.41 -33.66
C SER A 201 -12.40 29.92 -34.78
N SER A 202 -11.07 29.84 -34.63
CA SER A 202 -10.09 30.28 -35.66
C SER A 202 -9.69 29.19 -36.66
N VAL A 203 -10.17 27.95 -36.51
CA VAL A 203 -9.83 26.86 -37.44
C VAL A 203 -10.36 27.19 -38.83
N SER A 204 -9.48 27.56 -39.76
CA SER A 204 -9.84 27.96 -41.12
C SER A 204 -9.74 26.81 -42.13
N THR A 205 -8.98 25.77 -41.79
CA THR A 205 -8.70 24.61 -42.65
C THR A 205 -8.72 23.29 -41.90
N LEU A 206 -9.41 22.31 -42.49
CA LEU A 206 -9.40 20.90 -42.08
C LEU A 206 -8.96 20.05 -43.28
N SER A 207 -7.81 19.40 -43.17
CA SER A 207 -7.25 18.66 -44.30
C SER A 207 -7.87 17.26 -44.46
N TYR A 208 -7.51 16.59 -45.55
CA TYR A 208 -8.07 15.30 -45.96
C TYR A 208 -8.01 14.26 -44.84
N SER A 209 -9.14 13.58 -44.58
CA SER A 209 -9.25 12.47 -43.63
C SER A 209 -8.82 12.77 -42.18
N SER A 210 -8.80 14.06 -41.78
CA SER A 210 -8.37 14.52 -40.43
C SER A 210 -8.90 13.69 -39.26
N PHE A 211 -10.13 13.17 -39.35
CA PHE A 211 -10.81 12.34 -38.33
C PHE A 211 -11.32 11.00 -38.88
N SER A 212 -10.71 10.48 -39.96
CA SER A 212 -11.11 9.20 -40.55
C SER A 212 -10.99 8.05 -39.56
N GLY A 213 -12.04 7.23 -39.41
CA GLY A 213 -12.02 6.13 -38.44
C GLY A 213 -12.26 6.52 -36.98
N CYS A 214 -12.53 7.79 -36.67
CA CYS A 214 -13.04 8.22 -35.36
C CYS A 214 -14.53 7.85 -35.19
N THR A 215 -14.85 6.56 -35.28
CA THR A 215 -16.22 6.03 -35.45
C THR A 215 -17.18 6.33 -34.30
N ASN A 216 -16.68 6.71 -33.13
CA ASN A 216 -17.47 7.02 -31.94
C ASN A 216 -17.84 8.51 -31.79
N ILE A 217 -17.33 9.41 -32.65
CA ILE A 217 -17.70 10.84 -32.62
C ILE A 217 -19.12 11.03 -33.17
N LYS A 218 -20.08 11.14 -32.25
CA LYS A 218 -21.51 11.35 -32.58
C LYS A 218 -21.90 12.82 -32.65
N VAL A 219 -21.16 13.69 -31.95
CA VAL A 219 -21.43 15.12 -31.84
C VAL A 219 -20.16 15.92 -32.08
N VAL A 220 -20.27 17.00 -32.86
CA VAL A 220 -19.23 18.00 -33.06
C VAL A 220 -19.78 19.37 -32.67
N ASN A 221 -19.05 20.11 -31.85
CA ASN A 221 -19.32 21.52 -31.57
C ASN A 221 -18.33 22.38 -32.34
N SER A 222 -18.74 22.99 -33.45
CA SER A 222 -17.92 24.00 -34.12
C SER A 222 -18.23 25.38 -33.55
N LEU A 223 -17.19 26.09 -33.14
CA LEU A 223 -17.25 27.49 -32.72
C LEU A 223 -16.97 28.46 -33.88
N ASN A 224 -16.84 27.97 -35.12
CA ASN A 224 -16.49 28.78 -36.28
C ASN A 224 -17.72 29.52 -36.82
N SER A 225 -17.63 30.86 -36.87
CA SER A 225 -18.66 31.70 -37.49
C SER A 225 -18.76 31.49 -39.02
N THR A 226 -17.65 31.12 -39.65
CA THR A 226 -17.55 30.69 -41.05
C THR A 226 -17.05 29.25 -41.13
N PRO A 227 -17.69 28.35 -41.90
CA PRO A 227 -17.29 26.95 -41.97
C PRO A 227 -15.83 26.77 -42.43
N PRO A 228 -15.01 25.98 -41.71
CA PRO A 228 -13.65 25.64 -42.11
C PRO A 228 -13.62 25.08 -43.53
N THR A 229 -12.59 25.42 -44.29
CA THR A 229 -12.41 24.87 -45.64
C THR A 229 -11.87 23.44 -45.53
N VAL A 230 -12.58 22.49 -46.13
CA VAL A 230 -12.19 21.07 -46.13
C VAL A 230 -11.53 20.69 -47.44
N SER A 231 -10.36 20.07 -47.40
CA SER A 231 -9.74 19.47 -48.60
C SER A 231 -10.21 18.01 -48.77
N GLY A 232 -11.44 17.83 -49.26
CA GLY A 232 -12.04 16.50 -49.47
C GLY A 232 -13.04 16.10 -48.38
N SER A 233 -12.92 14.89 -47.83
CA SER A 233 -13.71 14.44 -46.68
C SER A 233 -12.92 14.65 -45.38
N ILE A 234 -13.58 15.11 -44.31
CA ILE A 234 -12.99 15.15 -42.96
C ILE A 234 -12.89 13.77 -42.30
N GLY A 235 -13.63 12.76 -42.79
CA GLY A 235 -13.61 11.39 -42.26
C GLY A 235 -14.59 11.11 -41.12
N LEU A 236 -15.40 12.08 -40.69
CA LEU A 236 -16.50 11.88 -39.74
C LEU A 236 -17.68 11.15 -40.38
N ASN A 237 -18.42 10.39 -39.58
CA ASN A 237 -19.61 9.64 -40.01
C ASN A 237 -20.73 10.60 -40.46
N SER A 238 -21.43 10.29 -41.55
CA SER A 238 -22.52 11.14 -42.08
C SER A 238 -23.68 11.34 -41.09
N ASN A 239 -23.82 10.47 -40.09
CA ASN A 239 -24.80 10.64 -39.00
C ASN A 239 -24.33 11.53 -37.83
N THR A 240 -23.09 12.04 -37.85
CA THR A 240 -22.57 12.95 -36.82
C THR A 240 -23.34 14.27 -36.85
N LEU A 241 -23.83 14.69 -35.68
CA LEU A 241 -24.55 15.95 -35.50
C LEU A 241 -23.55 17.10 -35.27
N ILE A 242 -23.61 18.14 -36.09
CA ILE A 242 -22.74 19.32 -35.99
C ILE A 242 -23.54 20.47 -35.37
N TYR A 243 -23.18 20.87 -34.16
CA TYR A 243 -23.61 22.14 -33.58
C TYR A 243 -22.75 23.28 -34.14
N VAL A 244 -23.40 24.34 -34.61
CA VAL A 244 -22.76 25.50 -35.24
C VAL A 244 -23.38 26.80 -34.71
N PRO A 245 -22.69 27.95 -34.71
CA PRO A 245 -23.28 29.20 -34.23
C PRO A 245 -24.55 29.54 -35.02
N SER A 246 -25.54 30.16 -34.37
CA SER A 246 -26.86 30.43 -34.96
C SER A 246 -26.80 31.19 -36.30
N SER A 247 -25.87 32.15 -36.42
CA SER A 247 -25.61 32.93 -37.64
C SER A 247 -24.85 32.17 -38.74
N SER A 248 -24.37 30.97 -38.46
CA SER A 248 -23.49 30.18 -39.34
C SER A 248 -24.21 29.01 -40.02
N LEU A 249 -25.41 28.66 -39.56
CA LEU A 249 -26.15 27.48 -40.01
C LEU A 249 -26.29 27.40 -41.53
N ASP A 250 -26.69 28.50 -42.18
CA ASP A 250 -26.92 28.49 -43.63
C ASP A 250 -25.60 28.47 -44.43
N ASN A 251 -24.53 29.08 -43.90
CA ASN A 251 -23.18 28.94 -44.47
C ASN A 251 -22.70 27.48 -44.42
N TYR A 252 -22.96 26.79 -43.31
CA TYR A 252 -22.60 25.38 -43.12
C TYR A 252 -23.34 24.44 -44.08
N LYS A 253 -24.65 24.64 -44.27
CA LYS A 253 -25.47 23.84 -45.20
C LYS A 253 -25.01 23.91 -46.66
N VAL A 254 -24.31 24.96 -47.08
CA VAL A 254 -23.86 25.15 -48.47
C VAL A 254 -22.35 24.96 -48.68
N LYS A 255 -21.55 24.86 -47.61
CA LYS A 255 -20.09 24.71 -47.72
C LYS A 255 -19.73 23.27 -48.14
N SER A 256 -19.02 23.15 -49.27
CA SER A 256 -18.41 21.88 -49.69
C SER A 256 -17.56 21.26 -48.57
N GLY A 257 -17.69 19.94 -48.38
CA GLY A 257 -17.11 19.19 -47.27
C GLY A 257 -17.97 19.12 -46.00
N TRP A 258 -19.04 19.92 -45.89
CA TRP A 258 -19.96 19.92 -44.76
C TRP A 258 -21.41 19.52 -45.11
N THR A 259 -21.80 19.64 -46.39
CA THR A 259 -23.18 19.45 -46.87
C THR A 259 -23.85 18.09 -46.55
N THR A 260 -23.07 17.08 -46.16
CA THR A 260 -23.55 15.72 -45.87
C THR A 260 -23.96 15.49 -44.40
N TYR A 261 -23.75 16.46 -43.52
CA TYR A 261 -24.00 16.31 -42.08
C TYR A 261 -25.34 16.93 -41.65
N THR A 262 -25.85 16.47 -40.50
CA THR A 262 -27.00 17.11 -39.85
C THR A 262 -26.51 18.27 -38.97
N PHE A 263 -27.19 19.41 -39.04
CA PHE A 263 -26.82 20.60 -38.28
C PHE A 263 -27.84 20.94 -37.19
N ALA A 264 -27.34 21.34 -36.03
CA ALA A 264 -28.10 21.99 -34.96
C ALA A 264 -27.50 23.36 -34.64
N ILE A 265 -28.31 24.25 -34.08
CA ILE A 265 -27.82 25.56 -33.61
C ILE A 265 -27.18 25.37 -32.23
N GLU A 266 -25.89 25.70 -32.12
CA GLU A 266 -25.28 25.96 -30.82
C GLU A 266 -25.91 27.22 -30.24
N LYS A 267 -26.62 27.06 -29.13
CA LYS A 267 -27.19 28.15 -28.34
C LYS A 267 -26.43 28.20 -27.02
N ARG A 268 -25.46 29.12 -26.95
CA ARG A 268 -24.76 29.52 -25.72
C ARG A 268 -25.54 30.67 -25.07
N VAL A 269 -25.86 30.53 -23.79
CA VAL A 269 -26.56 31.55 -23.00
C VAL A 269 -25.70 31.88 -21.79
N THR A 270 -25.43 33.17 -21.58
CA THR A 270 -24.84 33.69 -20.34
C THR A 270 -25.87 34.59 -19.68
N ILE A 271 -26.24 34.30 -18.44
CA ILE A 271 -27.32 35.02 -17.74
C ILE A 271 -26.97 35.28 -16.28
N ILE A 272 -27.34 36.46 -15.77
CA ILE A 272 -27.33 36.76 -14.35
C ILE A 272 -28.71 36.40 -13.81
N ASN A 273 -28.83 35.45 -12.89
CA ASN A 273 -30.08 35.16 -12.19
C ASN A 273 -30.14 36.00 -10.89
N PRO A 274 -30.92 37.10 -10.85
CA PRO A 274 -30.91 38.00 -9.69
C PRO A 274 -31.53 37.33 -8.45
N THR A 275 -32.56 36.50 -8.66
CA THR A 275 -33.38 35.91 -7.61
C THR A 275 -33.42 34.39 -7.76
N ALA A 276 -33.16 33.65 -6.69
CA ALA A 276 -33.29 32.20 -6.71
C ALA A 276 -34.76 31.80 -6.99
N GLY A 277 -34.97 30.90 -7.94
CA GLY A 277 -36.26 30.46 -8.46
C GLY A 277 -36.72 31.17 -9.74
N SER A 278 -36.05 32.25 -10.18
CA SER A 278 -36.45 33.01 -11.38
C SER A 278 -35.79 32.57 -12.70
N LEU A 279 -34.87 31.60 -12.71
CA LEU A 279 -33.96 31.38 -13.84
C LEU A 279 -34.66 31.23 -15.19
N SER A 280 -35.70 30.39 -15.29
CA SER A 280 -36.44 30.22 -16.55
C SER A 280 -37.09 31.51 -17.04
N ALA A 281 -37.67 32.31 -16.14
CA ALA A 281 -38.27 33.59 -16.50
C ALA A 281 -37.22 34.60 -16.95
N THR A 282 -36.09 34.68 -16.25
CA THR A 282 -34.96 35.56 -16.60
C THR A 282 -34.38 35.21 -17.98
N ILE A 283 -34.19 33.92 -18.29
CA ILE A 283 -33.71 33.46 -19.61
C ILE A 283 -34.72 33.78 -20.73
N ILE A 284 -36.02 33.60 -20.48
CA ILE A 284 -37.08 33.91 -21.45
C ILE A 284 -37.18 35.42 -21.71
N SER A 285 -37.15 36.25 -20.65
CA SER A 285 -37.15 37.72 -20.75
C SER A 285 -35.92 38.27 -21.46
N ALA A 286 -34.77 37.58 -21.37
CA ALA A 286 -33.57 37.87 -22.15
C ALA A 286 -33.63 37.38 -23.63
N GLY A 287 -34.78 36.85 -24.08
CA GLY A 287 -35.03 36.46 -25.47
C GLY A 287 -34.61 35.03 -25.83
N PHE A 288 -34.11 34.22 -24.88
CA PHE A 288 -33.53 32.90 -25.18
C PHE A 288 -34.53 31.72 -25.18
N SER A 289 -35.79 31.97 -25.57
CA SER A 289 -36.80 30.91 -25.77
C SER A 289 -36.55 30.08 -27.04
N PRO A 290 -36.98 28.80 -27.13
CA PRO A 290 -37.39 27.93 -26.03
C PRO A 290 -36.16 27.42 -25.25
N LEU A 291 -36.35 27.12 -23.95
CA LEU A 291 -35.28 26.61 -23.08
C LEU A 291 -34.70 25.28 -23.58
N SER A 292 -35.52 24.46 -24.23
CA SER A 292 -35.15 23.16 -24.82
C SER A 292 -34.17 23.26 -26.00
N SER A 293 -33.87 24.47 -26.48
CA SER A 293 -32.83 24.72 -27.50
C SER A 293 -31.48 25.13 -26.91
N ILE A 294 -31.36 25.29 -25.59
CA ILE A 294 -30.12 25.75 -24.94
C ILE A 294 -29.14 24.59 -24.82
N THR A 295 -28.00 24.73 -25.49
CA THR A 295 -26.91 23.73 -25.54
C THR A 295 -25.84 24.00 -24.48
N HIS A 296 -25.56 25.26 -24.18
CA HIS A 296 -24.55 25.65 -23.19
C HIS A 296 -25.12 26.80 -22.34
N LEU A 297 -25.01 26.70 -21.02
CA LEU A 297 -25.52 27.71 -20.10
C LEU A 297 -24.47 28.11 -19.07
N THR A 298 -24.14 29.39 -19.01
CA THR A 298 -23.35 30.02 -17.95
C THR A 298 -24.26 30.88 -17.10
N ILE A 299 -24.24 30.66 -15.78
CA ILE A 299 -25.08 31.38 -14.83
C ILE A 299 -24.18 32.14 -13.86
N THR A 300 -24.57 33.36 -13.51
CA THR A 300 -24.08 34.04 -12.30
C THR A 300 -25.25 34.46 -11.40
N GLY A 301 -24.99 34.71 -10.13
CA GLY A 301 -26.04 35.07 -9.16
C GLY A 301 -26.66 33.86 -8.45
N ASN A 302 -27.91 33.97 -8.02
CA ASN A 302 -28.47 33.07 -7.00
C ASN A 302 -29.20 31.86 -7.62
N LEU A 303 -29.07 30.67 -7.03
CA LEU A 303 -29.78 29.45 -7.45
C LEU A 303 -30.36 28.67 -6.27
N ASN A 304 -31.57 28.13 -6.46
CA ASN A 304 -32.18 27.15 -5.55
C ASN A 304 -32.62 25.86 -6.30
N SER A 305 -33.24 24.93 -5.57
CA SER A 305 -33.71 23.65 -6.11
C SER A 305 -34.75 23.78 -7.24
N VAL A 306 -35.51 24.89 -7.31
CA VAL A 306 -36.44 25.16 -8.40
C VAL A 306 -35.68 25.47 -9.70
N ASP A 307 -34.65 26.32 -9.64
CA ASP A 307 -33.81 26.62 -10.81
C ASP A 307 -33.09 25.36 -11.32
N ILE A 308 -32.50 24.57 -10.41
CA ILE A 308 -31.82 23.32 -10.74
C ILE A 308 -32.78 22.31 -11.39
N SER A 309 -33.99 22.16 -10.85
CA SER A 309 -35.04 21.32 -11.43
C SER A 309 -35.43 21.78 -12.85
N GLN A 310 -35.56 23.09 -13.07
CA GLN A 310 -35.85 23.65 -14.40
C GLN A 310 -34.71 23.41 -15.40
N ILE A 311 -33.43 23.53 -15.00
CA ILE A 311 -32.28 23.19 -15.85
C ILE A 311 -32.32 21.70 -16.23
N LYS A 312 -32.64 20.83 -15.27
CA LYS A 312 -32.77 19.39 -15.48
C LYS A 312 -33.84 19.08 -16.53
N THR A 313 -35.07 19.56 -16.33
CA THR A 313 -36.25 19.17 -17.11
C THR A 313 -36.43 19.94 -18.42
N ASN A 314 -36.25 21.27 -18.43
CA ASN A 314 -36.64 22.11 -19.56
C ASN A 314 -35.54 22.26 -20.62
N MET A 315 -34.27 22.14 -20.24
CA MET A 315 -33.12 22.31 -21.14
C MET A 315 -32.65 20.96 -21.68
N THR A 316 -33.50 20.32 -22.49
CA THR A 316 -33.34 18.91 -22.89
C THR A 316 -32.04 18.60 -23.63
N VAL A 317 -31.48 19.55 -24.37
CA VAL A 317 -30.24 19.41 -25.17
C VAL A 317 -28.97 20.00 -24.52
N LEU A 318 -29.02 20.36 -23.23
CA LEU A 318 -27.91 21.03 -22.54
C LEU A 318 -26.69 20.10 -22.36
N THR A 319 -25.57 20.47 -22.96
CA THR A 319 -24.28 19.75 -22.93
C THR A 319 -23.27 20.33 -21.93
N GLU A 320 -23.22 21.66 -21.76
CA GLU A 320 -22.35 22.32 -20.79
C GLU A 320 -23.16 23.18 -19.80
N LEU A 321 -22.89 23.03 -18.51
CA LEU A 321 -23.41 23.90 -17.46
C LEU A 321 -22.26 24.52 -16.66
N ASP A 322 -22.16 25.85 -16.69
CA ASP A 322 -21.17 26.62 -15.94
C ASP A 322 -21.84 27.38 -14.80
N LEU A 323 -21.59 26.92 -13.57
CA LEU A 323 -22.11 27.46 -12.32
C LEU A 323 -21.03 28.26 -11.55
N THR A 324 -19.86 28.53 -12.14
CA THR A 324 -18.70 29.09 -11.41
C THR A 324 -18.98 30.42 -10.70
N GLY A 325 -19.84 31.26 -11.27
CA GLY A 325 -20.25 32.54 -10.69
C GLY A 325 -21.57 32.52 -9.90
N THR A 326 -22.03 31.33 -9.47
CA THR A 326 -23.32 31.18 -8.77
C THR A 326 -23.17 31.02 -7.25
N THR A 327 -24.18 31.46 -6.52
CA THR A 327 -24.39 31.16 -5.10
C THR A 327 -25.58 30.22 -4.99
N LEU A 328 -25.34 28.97 -4.58
CA LEU A 328 -26.38 28.01 -4.27
C LEU A 328 -26.90 28.22 -2.84
N ILE A 329 -28.20 28.04 -2.61
CA ILE A 329 -28.75 28.02 -1.25
C ILE A 329 -27.99 26.97 -0.41
N ASN A 330 -27.48 27.43 0.73
CA ASN A 330 -26.63 26.68 1.67
C ASN A 330 -25.35 26.08 1.05
N ASN A 331 -24.91 26.54 -0.13
CA ASN A 331 -23.81 25.92 -0.89
C ASN A 331 -24.01 24.43 -1.22
N ILE A 332 -25.27 23.96 -1.34
CA ILE A 332 -25.61 22.56 -1.64
C ILE A 332 -26.12 22.42 -3.08
N LEU A 333 -25.58 21.45 -3.83
CA LEU A 333 -26.26 20.92 -5.00
C LEU A 333 -27.20 19.79 -4.54
N PRO A 334 -28.53 19.90 -4.73
CA PRO A 334 -29.50 19.03 -4.07
C PRO A 334 -29.49 17.59 -4.61
N ASP A 335 -30.09 16.68 -3.84
CA ASP A 335 -30.36 15.32 -4.27
C ASP A 335 -31.06 15.28 -5.63
N ASN A 336 -30.61 14.37 -6.47
CA ASN A 336 -31.08 14.15 -7.82
C ASN A 336 -30.98 15.36 -8.78
N ALA A 337 -30.13 16.36 -8.49
CA ALA A 337 -30.02 17.62 -9.25
C ALA A 337 -30.04 17.49 -10.78
N PHE A 338 -29.26 16.56 -11.35
CA PHE A 338 -29.15 16.34 -12.79
C PHE A 338 -29.29 14.86 -13.18
N THR A 339 -29.89 14.02 -12.33
CA THR A 339 -30.06 12.58 -12.59
C THR A 339 -30.73 12.29 -13.93
N ASN A 340 -30.20 11.32 -14.67
CA ASN A 340 -30.61 10.93 -16.02
C ASN A 340 -30.56 12.06 -17.07
N LYS A 341 -29.86 13.17 -16.79
CA LYS A 341 -29.57 14.21 -17.79
C LYS A 341 -28.43 13.76 -18.70
N SER A 342 -28.70 12.75 -19.51
CA SER A 342 -27.73 12.11 -20.42
C SER A 342 -27.13 13.04 -21.47
N THR A 343 -27.73 14.22 -21.71
CA THR A 343 -27.16 15.24 -22.58
C THR A 343 -26.05 16.06 -21.93
N LEU A 344 -25.98 16.13 -20.59
CA LEU A 344 -24.96 16.92 -19.88
C LEU A 344 -23.61 16.18 -19.89
N THR A 345 -22.60 16.80 -20.51
CA THR A 345 -21.25 16.26 -20.69
C THR A 345 -20.17 17.03 -19.94
N VAL A 346 -20.40 18.30 -19.61
CA VAL A 346 -19.47 19.15 -18.86
C VAL A 346 -20.23 19.93 -17.79
N ILE A 347 -19.70 19.95 -16.57
CA ILE A 347 -20.15 20.88 -15.52
C ILE A 347 -18.95 21.59 -14.88
N LYS A 348 -19.11 22.89 -14.59
CA LYS A 348 -18.17 23.66 -13.75
C LYS A 348 -18.89 24.12 -12.49
N PHE A 349 -18.33 23.80 -11.33
CA PHE A 349 -18.94 24.07 -10.03
C PHE A 349 -18.57 25.48 -9.50
N PRO A 350 -19.41 26.11 -8.64
CA PRO A 350 -19.02 27.31 -7.91
C PRO A 350 -17.94 26.99 -6.88
N ALA A 351 -17.01 27.92 -6.67
CA ALA A 351 -15.90 27.75 -5.72
C ALA A 351 -16.36 27.66 -4.25
N THR A 352 -17.62 28.02 -3.94
CA THR A 352 -18.21 27.92 -2.61
C THR A 352 -18.96 26.61 -2.35
N LEU A 353 -19.08 25.69 -3.33
CA LEU A 353 -19.88 24.48 -3.19
C LEU A 353 -19.37 23.56 -2.05
N GLU A 354 -20.22 23.30 -1.06
CA GLU A 354 -19.88 22.52 0.13
C GLU A 354 -20.38 21.07 0.07
N SER A 355 -21.47 20.80 -0.66
CA SER A 355 -22.03 19.44 -0.76
C SER A 355 -22.64 19.13 -2.13
N ILE A 356 -22.49 17.87 -2.55
CA ILE A 356 -23.13 17.29 -3.73
C ILE A 356 -24.07 16.17 -3.26
N GLY A 357 -25.37 16.34 -3.50
CA GLY A 357 -26.42 15.43 -3.03
C GLY A 357 -26.44 14.04 -3.67
N ILE A 358 -27.27 13.18 -3.12
CA ILE A 358 -27.48 11.79 -3.53
C ILE A 358 -27.90 11.73 -5.00
N SER A 359 -27.26 10.85 -5.77
CA SER A 359 -27.54 10.61 -7.20
C SER A 359 -27.51 11.87 -8.09
N ALA A 360 -26.82 12.95 -7.67
CA ALA A 360 -26.86 14.25 -8.34
C ALA A 360 -26.50 14.19 -9.83
N PHE A 361 -25.54 13.35 -10.23
CA PHE A 361 -25.12 13.14 -11.62
C PHE A 361 -25.31 11.70 -12.14
N TYR A 362 -25.98 10.83 -11.38
CA TYR A 362 -26.27 9.46 -11.82
C TYR A 362 -27.02 9.46 -13.16
N GLY A 363 -26.54 8.70 -14.15
CA GLY A 363 -27.14 8.65 -15.49
C GLY A 363 -26.92 9.89 -16.37
N THR A 364 -26.00 10.79 -16.01
CA THR A 364 -25.49 11.83 -16.94
C THR A 364 -24.43 11.24 -17.89
N SER A 365 -23.89 12.05 -18.81
CA SER A 365 -22.77 11.66 -19.68
C SER A 365 -21.56 12.56 -19.47
N LEU A 366 -21.32 12.97 -18.22
CA LEU A 366 -20.15 13.77 -17.86
C LEU A 366 -18.85 13.10 -18.35
N SER A 367 -17.98 13.91 -18.95
CA SER A 367 -16.74 13.45 -19.56
C SER A 367 -15.60 14.43 -19.39
N GLY A 368 -14.37 13.95 -19.53
CA GLY A 368 -13.17 14.75 -19.22
C GLY A 368 -12.91 14.87 -17.73
N ASN A 369 -12.07 15.84 -17.36
CA ASN A 369 -11.59 16.02 -15.99
C ASN A 369 -12.71 16.45 -15.03
N LEU A 370 -12.93 15.67 -13.95
CA LEU A 370 -13.77 16.10 -12.84
C LEU A 370 -12.97 17.00 -11.89
N ILE A 371 -13.25 18.31 -11.90
CA ILE A 371 -12.63 19.30 -11.01
C ILE A 371 -13.59 19.59 -9.85
N LEU A 372 -13.34 19.01 -8.69
CA LEU A 372 -14.10 19.28 -7.46
C LEU A 372 -13.60 20.56 -6.78
N PRO A 373 -14.48 21.46 -6.29
CA PRO A 373 -14.08 22.60 -5.48
C PRO A 373 -13.39 22.18 -4.17
N ALA A 374 -12.40 22.97 -3.74
CA ALA A 374 -11.66 22.75 -2.50
C ALA A 374 -12.48 22.98 -1.21
N SER A 375 -13.74 23.40 -1.35
CA SER A 375 -14.73 23.65 -0.29
C SER A 375 -15.65 22.44 -0.02
N ILE A 376 -15.63 21.40 -0.87
CA ILE A 376 -16.51 20.24 -0.72
C ILE A 376 -16.21 19.50 0.59
N THR A 377 -17.24 19.27 1.39
CA THR A 377 -17.20 18.53 2.66
C THR A 377 -17.95 17.20 2.62
N SER A 378 -18.94 17.06 1.73
CA SER A 378 -19.73 15.82 1.55
C SER A 378 -20.05 15.56 0.07
N ILE A 379 -19.96 14.29 -0.33
CA ILE A 379 -20.44 13.77 -1.62
C ILE A 379 -21.38 12.60 -1.33
N GLY A 380 -22.66 12.75 -1.68
CA GLY A 380 -23.71 11.79 -1.36
C GLY A 380 -23.66 10.47 -2.16
N ASN A 381 -24.45 9.51 -1.71
CA ASN A 381 -24.54 8.17 -2.30
C ASN A 381 -24.84 8.23 -3.81
N ASN A 382 -24.17 7.40 -4.60
CA ASN A 382 -24.31 7.31 -6.06
C ASN A 382 -24.06 8.64 -6.83
N ALA A 383 -23.51 9.70 -6.21
CA ALA A 383 -23.47 11.05 -6.80
C ALA A 383 -22.89 11.09 -8.22
N PHE A 384 -21.82 10.34 -8.49
CA PHE A 384 -21.16 10.20 -9.80
C PHE A 384 -21.18 8.75 -10.32
N MET A 385 -22.08 7.89 -9.82
CA MET A 385 -22.14 6.47 -10.21
C MET A 385 -22.35 6.28 -11.72
N GLY A 386 -21.55 5.41 -12.33
CA GLY A 386 -21.63 4.99 -13.72
C GLY A 386 -20.95 5.91 -14.74
N LEU A 387 -20.28 6.97 -14.30
CA LEU A 387 -19.75 8.01 -15.19
C LEU A 387 -18.38 7.62 -15.78
N SER A 388 -18.38 6.55 -16.57
CA SER A 388 -17.21 6.01 -17.28
C SER A 388 -16.62 6.95 -18.34
N GLY A 389 -17.34 8.01 -18.74
CA GLY A 389 -16.85 9.06 -19.63
C GLY A 389 -15.89 10.05 -18.96
N LEU A 390 -15.91 10.16 -17.62
CA LEU A 390 -14.96 10.97 -16.87
C LEU A 390 -13.54 10.43 -17.12
N SER A 391 -12.61 11.32 -17.41
CA SER A 391 -11.23 10.97 -17.72
C SER A 391 -10.25 11.93 -17.04
N GLY A 392 -9.08 11.44 -16.65
CA GLY A 392 -8.07 12.23 -15.94
C GLY A 392 -8.05 12.00 -14.43
N SER A 393 -7.17 12.74 -13.74
CA SER A 393 -6.83 12.46 -12.34
C SER A 393 -7.96 12.84 -11.37
N LEU A 394 -8.45 11.89 -10.58
CA LEU A 394 -9.38 12.21 -9.48
C LEU A 394 -8.60 12.85 -8.32
N SER A 395 -8.94 14.10 -7.97
CA SER A 395 -8.42 14.79 -6.78
C SER A 395 -9.55 15.03 -5.80
N LEU A 396 -9.54 14.30 -4.68
CA LEU A 396 -10.48 14.52 -3.57
C LEU A 396 -9.96 15.66 -2.68
N PRO A 397 -10.80 16.62 -2.27
CA PRO A 397 -10.36 17.74 -1.45
C PRO A 397 -10.13 17.34 0.02
N ASN A 398 -9.15 17.97 0.67
CA ASN A 398 -8.77 17.70 2.06
C ASN A 398 -9.83 18.13 3.10
N THR A 399 -10.94 18.73 2.66
CA THR A 399 -12.11 19.10 3.45
C THR A 399 -13.20 18.03 3.43
N LEU A 400 -13.09 17.00 2.59
CA LEU A 400 -14.08 15.94 2.40
C LEU A 400 -14.13 15.04 3.64
N ASN A 401 -15.17 15.21 4.47
CA ASN A 401 -15.39 14.43 5.69
C ASN A 401 -16.31 13.23 5.45
N ASP A 402 -17.15 13.30 4.42
CA ASP A 402 -18.21 12.33 4.11
C ASP A 402 -18.19 11.97 2.62
N LEU A 403 -18.16 10.67 2.32
CA LEU A 403 -18.11 10.12 0.97
C LEU A 403 -19.02 8.91 0.88
N GLY A 404 -20.22 9.14 0.37
CA GLY A 404 -21.33 8.20 0.37
C GLY A 404 -21.14 6.96 -0.51
N ASP A 405 -21.89 5.91 -0.19
CA ASP A 405 -21.83 4.62 -0.86
C ASP A 405 -22.05 4.73 -2.37
N ASN A 406 -21.28 3.96 -3.14
CA ASN A 406 -21.25 3.96 -4.60
C ASN A 406 -20.91 5.32 -5.26
N ALA A 407 -20.44 6.34 -4.53
CA ALA A 407 -20.30 7.71 -5.05
C ALA A 407 -19.54 7.80 -6.39
N PHE A 408 -18.50 6.98 -6.61
CA PHE A 408 -17.75 6.87 -7.87
C PHE A 408 -17.82 5.48 -8.51
N GLN A 409 -18.78 4.63 -8.14
CA GLN A 409 -18.88 3.26 -8.66
C GLN A 409 -18.94 3.26 -10.20
N ASN A 410 -18.16 2.38 -10.84
CA ASN A 410 -18.04 2.21 -12.29
C ASN A 410 -17.52 3.43 -13.07
N CYS A 411 -16.84 4.38 -12.42
CA CYS A 411 -16.12 5.48 -13.07
C CYS A 411 -14.77 5.03 -13.66
N GLY A 412 -14.79 4.01 -14.52
CA GLY A 412 -13.60 3.33 -15.03
C GLY A 412 -12.62 4.20 -15.84
N GLY A 413 -13.04 5.37 -16.33
CA GLY A 413 -12.17 6.31 -17.03
C GLY A 413 -11.37 7.25 -16.12
N LEU A 414 -11.70 7.36 -14.83
CA LEU A 414 -10.90 8.14 -13.86
C LEU A 414 -9.52 7.50 -13.70
N THR A 415 -8.48 8.32 -13.66
CA THR A 415 -7.08 7.87 -13.60
C THR A 415 -6.31 8.53 -12.45
N GLY A 416 -5.01 8.26 -12.40
CA GLY A 416 -4.07 8.89 -11.47
C GLY A 416 -4.02 8.22 -10.10
N ASN A 417 -3.12 8.72 -9.25
CA ASN A 417 -2.95 8.26 -7.88
C ASN A 417 -4.15 8.70 -7.04
N LEU A 418 -4.94 7.75 -6.53
CA LEU A 418 -6.02 8.05 -5.60
C LEU A 418 -5.46 8.40 -4.23
N LEU A 419 -5.52 9.69 -3.88
CA LEU A 419 -5.23 10.18 -2.54
C LEU A 419 -6.52 10.23 -1.72
N ILE A 420 -6.62 9.38 -0.70
CA ILE A 420 -7.73 9.41 0.27
C ILE A 420 -7.47 10.56 1.27
N PRO A 421 -8.38 11.53 1.43
CA PRO A 421 -8.22 12.63 2.37
C PRO A 421 -8.08 12.18 3.82
N SER A 422 -7.20 12.84 4.58
CA SER A 422 -7.04 12.59 6.03
C SER A 422 -8.18 13.16 6.90
N SER A 423 -9.17 13.80 6.28
CA SER A 423 -10.45 14.20 6.88
C SER A 423 -11.47 13.06 6.89
N LEU A 424 -11.29 12.02 6.07
CA LEU A 424 -12.25 10.95 5.91
C LEU A 424 -12.12 9.91 7.03
N MET A 425 -13.22 9.63 7.71
CA MET A 425 -13.28 8.68 8.84
C MET A 425 -13.63 7.23 8.42
N SER A 426 -14.22 7.04 7.25
CA SER A 426 -14.64 5.73 6.73
C SER A 426 -14.69 5.75 5.21
N ILE A 427 -14.35 4.63 4.58
CA ILE A 427 -14.54 4.44 3.13
C ILE A 427 -15.80 3.59 2.95
N GLY A 428 -16.83 4.16 2.33
CA GLY A 428 -18.14 3.51 2.18
C GLY A 428 -18.16 2.27 1.29
N THR A 429 -19.34 1.66 1.20
CA THR A 429 -19.63 0.49 0.35
C THR A 429 -19.52 0.85 -1.13
N TYR A 430 -18.87 0.02 -1.94
CA TYR A 430 -18.72 0.18 -3.40
C TYR A 430 -18.12 1.52 -3.91
N VAL A 431 -17.61 2.41 -3.04
CA VAL A 431 -17.33 3.83 -3.39
C VAL A 431 -16.48 3.99 -4.66
N PHE A 432 -15.43 3.19 -4.82
CA PHE A 432 -14.57 3.15 -6.02
C PHE A 432 -14.65 1.81 -6.78
N SER A 433 -15.66 0.98 -6.51
CA SER A 433 -15.83 -0.30 -7.21
C SER A 433 -15.95 -0.08 -8.72
N GLY A 434 -15.11 -0.72 -9.51
CA GLY A 434 -15.08 -0.57 -10.97
C GLY A 434 -14.36 0.67 -11.48
N CYS A 435 -13.66 1.43 -10.63
CA CYS A 435 -12.77 2.53 -11.03
C CYS A 435 -11.44 1.99 -11.61
N SER A 436 -11.54 1.19 -12.66
CA SER A 436 -10.42 0.42 -13.22
C SER A 436 -9.29 1.26 -13.82
N GLY A 437 -9.47 2.55 -14.10
CA GLY A 437 -8.41 3.45 -14.58
C GLY A 437 -7.51 4.06 -13.49
N LEU A 438 -7.95 4.04 -12.22
CA LEU A 438 -7.17 4.56 -11.08
C LEU A 438 -5.87 3.75 -10.94
N ASN A 439 -4.76 4.43 -10.66
CA ASN A 439 -3.45 3.81 -10.75
C ASN A 439 -2.46 4.25 -9.66
N GLY A 440 -1.26 3.66 -9.67
CA GLY A 440 -0.24 3.88 -8.66
C GLY A 440 -0.55 3.17 -7.33
N SER A 441 0.09 3.64 -6.26
CA SER A 441 -0.08 3.10 -4.90
C SER A 441 -1.32 3.66 -4.22
N LEU A 442 -2.02 2.82 -3.44
CA LEU A 442 -3.16 3.22 -2.62
C LEU A 442 -2.75 3.32 -1.16
N SER A 443 -2.95 4.49 -0.55
CA SER A 443 -2.66 4.74 0.87
C SER A 443 -3.93 5.13 1.60
N ILE A 444 -4.36 4.28 2.54
CA ILE A 444 -5.48 4.55 3.44
C ILE A 444 -4.94 5.23 4.71
N PRO A 445 -5.31 6.49 5.02
CA PRO A 445 -4.71 7.24 6.12
C PRO A 445 -5.19 6.79 7.51
N ASN A 446 -4.46 7.17 8.55
CA ASN A 446 -4.78 6.91 9.97
C ASN A 446 -6.01 7.70 10.50
N SER A 447 -6.78 8.36 9.64
CA SER A 447 -8.11 8.89 9.99
C SER A 447 -9.20 7.85 9.79
N VAL A 448 -8.98 6.88 8.87
CA VAL A 448 -9.98 5.88 8.50
C VAL A 448 -10.07 4.81 9.59
N ILE A 449 -11.30 4.52 10.01
CA ILE A 449 -11.65 3.50 11.02
C ILE A 449 -12.14 2.21 10.34
N SER A 450 -12.77 2.31 9.17
CA SER A 450 -13.37 1.17 8.45
C SER A 450 -13.25 1.31 6.93
N ILE A 451 -13.11 0.17 6.26
CA ILE A 451 -13.16 0.02 4.80
C ILE A 451 -14.37 -0.85 4.47
N GLY A 452 -15.37 -0.28 3.80
CA GLY A 452 -16.65 -0.90 3.49
C GLY A 452 -16.56 -2.04 2.47
N ASN A 453 -17.65 -2.81 2.37
CA ASN A 453 -17.71 -3.92 1.43
C ASN A 453 -17.57 -3.41 -0.02
N TYR A 454 -16.85 -4.15 -0.86
CA TYR A 454 -16.60 -3.84 -2.26
C TYR A 454 -15.91 -2.48 -2.53
N ALA A 455 -15.39 -1.77 -1.52
CA ALA A 455 -14.96 -0.36 -1.63
C ALA A 455 -14.06 -0.04 -2.83
N PHE A 456 -13.15 -0.95 -3.19
CA PHE A 456 -12.22 -0.86 -4.32
C PHE A 456 -12.34 -2.04 -5.31
N GLN A 457 -13.43 -2.82 -5.28
CA GLN A 457 -13.55 -4.01 -6.14
C GLN A 457 -13.27 -3.69 -7.62
N ASN A 458 -12.53 -4.55 -8.33
CA ASN A 458 -12.18 -4.37 -9.74
C ASN A 458 -11.37 -3.09 -10.07
N CYS A 459 -10.68 -2.48 -9.12
CA CYS A 459 -9.70 -1.40 -9.39
C CYS A 459 -8.39 -1.96 -9.97
N THR A 460 -8.48 -2.51 -11.19
CA THR A 460 -7.44 -3.35 -11.78
C THR A 460 -6.12 -2.64 -12.11
N ASN A 461 -6.10 -1.32 -12.36
CA ASN A 461 -4.87 -0.57 -12.64
C ASN A 461 -4.20 0.06 -11.40
N LEU A 462 -4.65 -0.21 -10.16
CA LEU A 462 -3.93 0.17 -8.94
C LEU A 462 -2.62 -0.63 -8.84
N THR A 463 -1.61 -0.23 -9.60
CA THR A 463 -0.38 -1.00 -9.85
C THR A 463 0.68 -0.91 -8.75
N GLY A 464 0.47 -0.06 -7.75
CA GLY A 464 1.40 0.16 -6.66
C GLY A 464 1.09 -0.67 -5.40
N SER A 465 1.80 -0.32 -4.33
CA SER A 465 1.62 -0.91 -3.01
C SER A 465 0.33 -0.44 -2.33
N LEU A 466 -0.32 -1.34 -1.59
CA LEU A 466 -1.37 -0.99 -0.64
C LEU A 466 -0.77 -0.68 0.74
N SER A 467 -1.08 0.49 1.30
CA SER A 467 -0.80 0.84 2.69
C SER A 467 -2.12 1.07 3.43
N ILE A 468 -2.28 0.42 4.60
CA ILE A 468 -3.48 0.53 5.44
C ILE A 468 -3.11 1.21 6.76
N GLY A 469 -3.86 2.24 7.15
CA GLY A 469 -3.65 2.97 8.39
C GLY A 469 -3.83 2.12 9.65
N ASN A 470 -3.04 2.42 10.69
CA ASN A 470 -3.00 1.68 11.97
C ASN A 470 -4.23 1.95 12.87
N THR A 471 -5.27 2.59 12.34
CA THR A 471 -6.56 2.87 12.99
C THR A 471 -7.70 2.07 12.38
N VAL A 472 -7.50 1.45 11.21
CA VAL A 472 -8.53 0.66 10.55
C VAL A 472 -8.80 -0.59 11.39
N THR A 473 -10.06 -0.81 11.75
CA THR A 473 -10.49 -1.92 12.63
C THR A 473 -11.07 -3.10 11.86
N SER A 474 -11.55 -2.89 10.63
CA SER A 474 -12.11 -3.93 9.77
C SER A 474 -11.86 -3.66 8.28
N ILE A 475 -11.74 -4.74 7.51
CA ILE A 475 -11.78 -4.74 6.05
C ILE A 475 -13.04 -5.50 5.62
N GLY A 476 -13.94 -4.83 4.91
CA GLY A 476 -15.20 -5.39 4.44
C GLY A 476 -15.06 -6.51 3.41
N ASP A 477 -16.16 -7.22 3.19
CA ASP A 477 -16.24 -8.27 2.17
C ASP A 477 -15.95 -7.70 0.78
N TYR A 478 -15.16 -8.40 -0.03
CA TYR A 478 -14.75 -8.01 -1.39
C TYR A 478 -14.03 -6.64 -1.49
N ALA A 479 -13.59 -6.03 -0.38
CA ALA A 479 -13.10 -4.65 -0.35
C ALA A 479 -12.02 -4.32 -1.41
N PHE A 480 -11.11 -5.25 -1.70
CA PHE A 480 -10.09 -5.17 -2.75
C PHE A 480 -10.19 -6.36 -3.73
N SER A 481 -11.34 -7.03 -3.83
CA SER A 481 -11.52 -8.17 -4.73
C SER A 481 -11.27 -7.78 -6.19
N SER A 482 -10.49 -8.58 -6.90
CA SER A 482 -10.03 -8.36 -8.27
C SER A 482 -9.24 -7.06 -8.49
N CYS A 483 -8.60 -6.51 -7.45
CA CYS A 483 -7.55 -5.50 -7.59
C CYS A 483 -6.24 -6.13 -8.11
N SER A 484 -6.31 -6.74 -9.29
CA SER A 484 -5.25 -7.59 -9.85
C SER A 484 -3.93 -6.85 -10.16
N GLY A 485 -3.93 -5.52 -10.19
CA GLY A 485 -2.73 -4.69 -10.30
C GLY A 485 -1.97 -4.47 -8.99
N LEU A 486 -2.61 -4.60 -7.81
CA LEU A 486 -1.96 -4.27 -6.53
C LEU A 486 -0.71 -5.12 -6.35
N SER A 487 0.40 -4.47 -5.98
CA SER A 487 1.73 -5.06 -6.02
C SER A 487 2.49 -4.95 -4.69
N GLY A 488 3.59 -5.71 -4.56
CA GLY A 488 4.35 -5.80 -3.32
C GLY A 488 3.72 -6.76 -2.31
N GLY A 489 4.10 -6.64 -1.03
CA GLY A 489 3.51 -7.41 0.07
C GLY A 489 2.30 -6.71 0.69
N ILE A 490 1.55 -7.43 1.51
CA ILE A 490 0.45 -6.86 2.33
C ILE A 490 0.83 -6.96 3.80
N SER A 491 0.74 -5.83 4.51
CA SER A 491 0.78 -5.78 5.97
C SER A 491 -0.60 -5.39 6.49
N ILE A 492 -1.31 -6.33 7.12
CA ILE A 492 -2.57 -6.10 7.83
C ILE A 492 -2.22 -5.51 9.22
N PRO A 493 -2.60 -4.26 9.56
CA PRO A 493 -2.25 -3.66 10.84
C PRO A 493 -2.83 -4.39 12.07
N ASN A 494 -2.17 -4.22 13.22
CA ASN A 494 -2.59 -4.75 14.52
C ASN A 494 -3.92 -4.17 15.05
N SER A 495 -4.49 -3.14 14.41
CA SER A 495 -5.81 -2.60 14.74
C SER A 495 -6.95 -3.43 14.16
N ILE A 496 -6.69 -4.24 13.12
CA ILE A 496 -7.71 -5.02 12.42
C ILE A 496 -8.06 -6.27 13.20
N THR A 497 -9.36 -6.46 13.47
CA THR A 497 -9.89 -7.65 14.16
C THR A 497 -10.51 -8.68 13.21
N SER A 498 -10.95 -8.27 12.02
CA SER A 498 -11.56 -9.14 11.02
C SER A 498 -11.19 -8.75 9.58
N ILE A 499 -10.92 -9.77 8.77
CA ILE A 499 -10.72 -9.67 7.32
C ILE A 499 -11.94 -10.31 6.64
N GLY A 500 -12.71 -9.51 5.91
CA GLY A 500 -13.94 -9.93 5.23
C GLY A 500 -13.73 -11.02 4.17
N SER A 501 -14.84 -11.63 3.78
CA SER A 501 -14.88 -12.67 2.74
C SER A 501 -14.48 -12.07 1.40
N SER A 502 -13.66 -12.77 0.63
CA SER A 502 -13.10 -12.32 -0.65
C SER A 502 -12.32 -11.00 -0.60
N ALA A 503 -11.95 -10.49 0.57
CA ALA A 503 -11.39 -9.14 0.75
C ALA A 503 -10.23 -8.79 -0.19
N PHE A 504 -9.35 -9.75 -0.51
CA PHE A 504 -8.24 -9.64 -1.45
C PHE A 504 -8.30 -10.70 -2.57
N GLN A 505 -9.46 -11.33 -2.80
CA GLN A 505 -9.60 -12.36 -3.83
C GLN A 505 -9.08 -11.88 -5.19
N ASN A 506 -8.33 -12.71 -5.92
CA ASN A 506 -7.75 -12.42 -7.23
C ASN A 506 -6.83 -11.18 -7.30
N CYS A 507 -6.20 -10.77 -6.18
CA CYS A 507 -5.11 -9.79 -6.19
C CYS A 507 -3.80 -10.42 -6.68
N THR A 508 -3.74 -10.81 -7.96
CA THR A 508 -2.70 -11.67 -8.52
C THR A 508 -1.30 -11.06 -8.58
N SER A 509 -1.15 -9.73 -8.60
CA SER A 509 0.16 -9.04 -8.68
C SER A 509 0.83 -8.78 -7.32
N LEU A 510 0.14 -9.11 -6.22
CA LEU A 510 0.75 -9.13 -4.90
C LEU A 510 1.91 -10.13 -4.93
N THR A 511 3.10 -9.68 -4.59
CA THR A 511 4.38 -10.34 -4.93
C THR A 511 5.37 -10.39 -3.76
N GLY A 512 5.03 -9.78 -2.62
CA GLY A 512 5.81 -9.82 -1.39
C GLY A 512 5.13 -10.66 -0.30
N SER A 513 5.63 -10.53 0.92
CA SER A 513 5.12 -11.21 2.11
C SER A 513 3.70 -10.76 2.51
N LEU A 514 2.92 -11.70 3.03
CA LEU A 514 1.70 -11.41 3.78
C LEU A 514 2.02 -11.41 5.28
N THR A 515 1.81 -10.27 5.93
CA THR A 515 1.88 -10.13 7.39
C THR A 515 0.49 -9.89 7.94
N LEU A 516 0.06 -10.75 8.87
CA LEU A 516 -1.22 -10.64 9.57
C LEU A 516 -1.03 -9.96 10.93
N GLY A 517 -1.91 -9.01 11.27
CA GLY A 517 -1.87 -8.31 12.54
C GLY A 517 -2.22 -9.22 13.72
N ASN A 518 -1.55 -9.02 14.86
CA ASN A 518 -1.71 -9.83 16.07
C ASN A 518 -3.04 -9.64 16.82
N SER A 519 -4.01 -8.94 16.23
CA SER A 519 -5.38 -8.78 16.75
C SER A 519 -6.43 -9.41 15.85
N VAL A 520 -6.04 -9.98 14.69
CA VAL A 520 -6.98 -10.62 13.76
C VAL A 520 -7.55 -11.87 14.42
N ILE A 521 -8.88 -11.99 14.46
CA ILE A 521 -9.62 -13.07 15.10
C ILE A 521 -10.12 -14.10 14.06
N SER A 522 -10.42 -13.64 12.84
CA SER A 522 -10.97 -14.47 11.77
C SER A 522 -10.51 -14.01 10.39
N ILE A 523 -10.30 -14.98 9.50
CA ILE A 523 -10.09 -14.79 8.06
C ILE A 523 -11.35 -15.28 7.34
N GLY A 524 -12.03 -14.41 6.59
CA GLY A 524 -13.24 -14.76 5.85
C GLY A 524 -13.03 -15.77 4.71
N ASP A 525 -14.14 -16.29 4.18
CA ASP A 525 -14.11 -17.21 3.04
C ASP A 525 -13.49 -16.51 1.82
N TYR A 526 -12.67 -17.21 1.03
CA TYR A 526 -11.96 -16.67 -0.15
C TYR A 526 -11.05 -15.44 0.11
N ALA A 527 -10.78 -15.03 1.36
CA ALA A 527 -10.15 -13.73 1.69
C ALA A 527 -8.88 -13.41 0.89
N PHE A 528 -8.01 -14.39 0.61
CA PHE A 528 -6.82 -14.29 -0.23
C PHE A 528 -6.82 -15.31 -1.40
N SER A 529 -7.99 -15.86 -1.76
CA SER A 529 -8.12 -16.82 -2.87
C SER A 529 -7.57 -16.23 -4.17
N GLY A 530 -6.68 -16.94 -4.86
CA GLY A 530 -6.06 -16.48 -6.11
C GLY A 530 -4.90 -15.50 -5.94
N CYS A 531 -4.46 -15.18 -4.72
CA CYS A 531 -3.26 -14.37 -4.46
C CYS A 531 -1.95 -15.16 -4.70
N SER A 532 -1.83 -15.76 -5.88
CA SER A 532 -0.78 -16.72 -6.25
C SER A 532 0.64 -16.15 -6.23
N GLY A 533 0.80 -14.83 -6.33
CA GLY A 533 2.11 -14.16 -6.24
C GLY A 533 2.61 -13.88 -4.82
N LEU A 534 1.77 -13.95 -3.77
CA LEU A 534 2.22 -13.68 -2.39
C LEU A 534 3.35 -14.65 -2.03
N THR A 535 4.47 -14.15 -1.49
CA THR A 535 5.70 -14.93 -1.25
C THR A 535 6.06 -15.08 0.23
N GLY A 536 6.94 -16.03 0.54
CA GLY A 536 7.50 -16.19 1.88
C GLY A 536 6.60 -16.99 2.84
N ASP A 537 7.01 -17.04 4.10
CA ASP A 537 6.34 -17.84 5.13
C ASP A 537 4.98 -17.25 5.54
N LEU A 538 3.93 -18.08 5.59
CA LEU A 538 2.64 -17.68 6.13
C LEU A 538 2.62 -17.83 7.66
N LEU A 539 2.80 -16.72 8.37
CA LEU A 539 2.68 -16.67 9.83
C LEU A 539 1.21 -16.38 10.22
N ILE A 540 0.53 -17.37 10.78
CA ILE A 540 -0.85 -17.26 11.29
C ILE A 540 -0.78 -16.89 12.80
N PRO A 541 -1.25 -15.70 13.22
CA PRO A 541 -1.25 -15.30 14.63
C PRO A 541 -2.11 -16.21 15.51
N SER A 542 -1.70 -16.40 16.76
CA SER A 542 -2.42 -17.21 17.76
C SER A 542 -3.69 -16.55 18.31
N THR A 543 -4.15 -15.45 17.71
CA THR A 543 -5.47 -14.84 17.94
C THR A 543 -6.52 -15.34 16.97
N ILE A 544 -6.12 -15.96 15.85
CA ILE A 544 -7.04 -16.44 14.83
C ILE A 544 -7.72 -17.72 15.33
N ASN A 545 -9.05 -17.67 15.37
CA ASN A 545 -9.92 -18.76 15.79
C ASN A 545 -10.50 -19.55 14.60
N THR A 546 -10.69 -18.89 13.46
CA THR A 546 -11.29 -19.47 12.25
C THR A 546 -10.57 -19.04 10.99
N ILE A 547 -10.37 -20.00 10.09
CA ILE A 547 -9.84 -19.80 8.74
C ILE A 547 -10.95 -20.21 7.76
N GLY A 548 -11.47 -19.25 7.00
CA GLY A 548 -12.59 -19.46 6.08
C GLY A 548 -12.31 -20.44 4.95
N SER A 549 -13.39 -20.95 4.35
CA SER A 549 -13.36 -21.81 3.18
C SER A 549 -12.68 -21.10 2.01
N TYR A 550 -11.86 -21.81 1.24
CA TYR A 550 -11.09 -21.25 0.11
C TYR A 550 -10.16 -20.06 0.45
N SER A 551 -9.96 -19.70 1.73
CA SER A 551 -9.33 -18.42 2.15
C SER A 551 -7.93 -18.18 1.59
N PHE A 552 -7.13 -19.21 1.33
CA PHE A 552 -5.82 -19.15 0.67
C PHE A 552 -5.76 -20.02 -0.60
N GLN A 553 -6.89 -20.39 -1.19
CA GLN A 553 -6.92 -21.26 -2.38
C GLN A 553 -6.05 -20.67 -3.51
N ASN A 554 -5.20 -21.50 -4.13
CA ASN A 554 -4.26 -21.14 -5.19
C ASN A 554 -3.19 -20.08 -4.77
N CYS A 555 -2.90 -19.90 -3.48
CA CYS A 555 -1.76 -19.10 -3.00
C CYS A 555 -0.41 -19.82 -3.20
N ALA A 556 -0.09 -20.13 -4.46
CA ALA A 556 1.05 -20.96 -4.86
C ALA A 556 2.43 -20.36 -4.54
N GLY A 557 2.54 -19.05 -4.29
CA GLY A 557 3.80 -18.39 -3.92
C GLY A 557 4.17 -18.49 -2.43
N LEU A 558 3.23 -18.82 -1.53
CA LEU A 558 3.50 -18.91 -0.10
C LEU A 558 4.37 -20.15 0.18
N THR A 559 5.50 -19.96 0.88
CA THR A 559 6.55 -20.97 1.02
C THR A 559 6.75 -21.44 2.45
N GLY A 560 7.71 -22.36 2.65
CA GLY A 560 8.19 -22.75 3.97
C GLY A 560 7.29 -23.78 4.65
N ASN A 561 7.26 -23.73 5.98
CA ASN A 561 6.39 -24.58 6.80
C ASN A 561 5.01 -23.94 6.93
N LEU A 562 3.95 -24.75 6.93
CA LEU A 562 2.61 -24.28 7.25
C LEU A 562 2.26 -24.71 8.68
N THR A 563 2.01 -23.73 9.54
CA THR A 563 1.64 -23.95 10.94
C THR A 563 0.25 -23.37 11.21
N ILE A 564 -0.69 -24.23 11.56
CA ILE A 564 -2.00 -23.85 12.07
C ILE A 564 -1.92 -23.81 13.61
N PRO A 565 -2.00 -22.64 14.26
CA PRO A 565 -1.86 -22.53 15.72
C PRO A 565 -3.09 -23.08 16.44
N ASN A 566 -2.91 -23.57 17.69
CA ASN A 566 -3.98 -24.19 18.49
C ASN A 566 -5.18 -23.29 18.81
N SER A 567 -5.11 -21.98 18.55
CA SER A 567 -6.26 -21.08 18.62
C SER A 567 -7.29 -21.38 17.53
N VAL A 568 -6.85 -21.91 16.37
CA VAL A 568 -7.71 -22.22 15.24
C VAL A 568 -8.52 -23.47 15.55
N ASN A 569 -9.82 -23.29 15.73
CA ASN A 569 -10.78 -24.35 16.05
C ASN A 569 -11.45 -24.90 14.78
N SER A 570 -11.38 -24.18 13.66
CA SER A 570 -11.93 -24.60 12.37
C SER A 570 -11.11 -24.05 11.19
N ILE A 571 -10.90 -24.90 10.20
CA ILE A 571 -10.40 -24.56 8.87
C ILE A 571 -11.47 -25.00 7.86
N GLY A 572 -12.01 -24.07 7.09
CA GLY A 572 -13.05 -24.37 6.10
C GLY A 572 -12.56 -25.20 4.92
N SER A 573 -13.50 -25.85 4.24
CA SER A 573 -13.25 -26.60 3.01
C SER A 573 -12.40 -25.80 2.00
N TYR A 574 -11.48 -26.48 1.30
CA TYR A 574 -10.60 -25.89 0.28
C TYR A 574 -9.65 -24.76 0.75
N ALA A 575 -9.54 -24.45 2.06
CA ALA A 575 -8.84 -23.25 2.53
C ALA A 575 -7.41 -23.07 1.98
N PHE A 576 -6.62 -24.14 1.87
CA PHE A 576 -5.26 -24.12 1.31
C PHE A 576 -5.16 -24.97 0.03
N GLN A 577 -6.26 -25.21 -0.70
CA GLN A 577 -6.21 -26.01 -1.92
C GLN A 577 -5.25 -25.35 -2.95
N ASN A 578 -4.39 -26.17 -3.57
CA ASN A 578 -3.37 -25.79 -4.54
C ASN A 578 -2.33 -24.76 -4.02
N CYS A 579 -2.09 -24.69 -2.71
CA CYS A 579 -0.94 -23.97 -2.16
C CYS A 579 0.36 -24.76 -2.38
N THR A 580 0.80 -24.82 -3.64
CA THR A 580 1.96 -25.61 -4.07
C THR A 580 3.30 -25.03 -3.62
N GLY A 581 3.36 -23.82 -3.06
CA GLY A 581 4.60 -23.19 -2.61
C GLY A 581 5.15 -23.73 -1.28
N PHE A 582 4.29 -24.26 -0.40
CA PHE A 582 4.72 -24.79 0.90
C PHE A 582 5.61 -26.02 0.70
N THR A 583 6.88 -25.91 1.08
CA THR A 583 7.91 -26.94 0.88
C THR A 583 8.28 -27.70 2.16
N GLY A 584 7.89 -27.15 3.31
CA GLY A 584 8.23 -27.66 4.64
C GLY A 584 7.21 -28.65 5.20
N ASN A 585 7.22 -28.77 6.53
CA ASN A 585 6.28 -29.58 7.30
C ASN A 585 4.92 -28.87 7.44
N LEU A 586 3.87 -29.67 7.66
CA LEU A 586 2.54 -29.20 8.06
C LEU A 586 2.32 -29.48 9.55
N SER A 587 2.04 -28.44 10.33
CA SER A 587 1.63 -28.55 11.74
C SER A 587 0.16 -28.15 11.87
N LEU A 588 -0.66 -29.04 12.43
CA LEU A 588 -2.11 -28.86 12.59
C LEU A 588 -2.48 -28.48 14.03
N SER A 589 -3.56 -27.72 14.18
CA SER A 589 -4.09 -27.30 15.48
C SER A 589 -4.67 -28.48 16.27
N ASN A 590 -4.32 -28.56 17.56
CA ASN A 590 -4.86 -29.53 18.51
C ASN A 590 -6.28 -29.22 19.00
N SER A 591 -6.93 -28.20 18.43
CA SER A 591 -8.33 -27.84 18.71
C SER A 591 -9.28 -28.24 17.57
N LEU A 592 -8.75 -28.77 16.46
CA LEU A 592 -9.54 -29.23 15.32
C LEU A 592 -10.25 -30.54 15.64
N THR A 593 -11.57 -30.59 15.49
CA THR A 593 -12.36 -31.83 15.60
C THR A 593 -12.53 -32.55 14.26
N ILE A 594 -12.46 -31.82 13.16
CA ILE A 594 -12.61 -32.29 11.78
C ILE A 594 -11.53 -31.63 10.92
N ILE A 595 -10.96 -32.38 9.99
CA ILE A 595 -10.13 -31.82 8.91
C ILE A 595 -10.99 -31.82 7.64
N ASP A 596 -11.42 -30.63 7.20
CA ASP A 596 -12.51 -30.50 6.22
C ASP A 596 -12.10 -30.80 4.76
N SER A 597 -13.09 -30.87 3.87
CA SER A 597 -12.95 -31.37 2.51
C SER A 597 -11.99 -30.52 1.69
N TYR A 598 -11.09 -31.17 0.95
CA TYR A 598 -10.06 -30.53 0.10
C TYR A 598 -9.14 -29.51 0.78
N VAL A 599 -9.13 -29.41 2.12
CA VAL A 599 -8.48 -28.29 2.85
C VAL A 599 -7.00 -28.08 2.51
N PHE A 600 -6.22 -29.14 2.29
CA PHE A 600 -4.83 -29.08 1.80
C PHE A 600 -4.67 -29.77 0.43
N SER A 601 -5.76 -30.00 -0.31
CA SER A 601 -5.69 -30.72 -1.60
C SER A 601 -4.78 -30.00 -2.59
N GLY A 602 -3.89 -30.72 -3.27
CA GLY A 602 -2.94 -30.13 -4.21
C GLY A 602 -1.77 -29.37 -3.56
N CYS A 603 -1.58 -29.43 -2.24
CA CYS A 603 -0.37 -28.94 -1.57
C CYS A 603 0.83 -29.89 -1.82
N SER A 604 1.17 -30.10 -3.09
CA SER A 604 2.06 -31.16 -3.57
C SER A 604 3.52 -31.06 -3.11
N ASN A 605 3.92 -29.92 -2.54
CA ASN A 605 5.27 -29.74 -1.98
C ASN A 605 5.36 -29.91 -0.45
N LEU A 606 4.24 -29.99 0.29
CA LEU A 606 4.26 -30.28 1.72
C LEU A 606 4.86 -31.66 1.97
N SER A 607 5.82 -31.73 2.89
CA SER A 607 6.69 -32.89 3.04
C SER A 607 6.87 -33.31 4.51
N GLY A 608 7.64 -34.38 4.71
CA GLY A 608 7.96 -34.89 6.04
C GLY A 608 6.86 -35.76 6.64
N VAL A 609 6.61 -35.59 7.94
CA VAL A 609 5.68 -36.41 8.74
C VAL A 609 4.39 -35.62 9.00
N LEU A 610 3.26 -36.15 8.53
CA LEU A 610 1.94 -35.59 8.81
C LEU A 610 1.36 -36.22 10.08
N ASN A 611 1.08 -35.40 11.10
CA ASN A 611 0.46 -35.82 12.35
C ASN A 611 -1.00 -35.35 12.39
N ILE A 612 -1.95 -36.27 12.51
CA ILE A 612 -3.38 -35.96 12.69
C ILE A 612 -3.65 -35.72 14.19
N PRO A 613 -3.99 -34.50 14.65
CA PRO A 613 -4.08 -34.15 16.07
C PRO A 613 -5.08 -34.98 16.87
N ILE A 614 -4.79 -35.22 18.15
CA ILE A 614 -5.59 -36.08 19.06
C ILE A 614 -7.07 -35.67 19.20
N SER A 615 -7.41 -34.42 18.88
CA SER A 615 -8.77 -33.88 18.85
C SER A 615 -9.58 -34.29 17.62
N VAL A 616 -8.93 -34.71 16.53
CA VAL A 616 -9.57 -34.97 15.23
C VAL A 616 -10.29 -36.32 15.23
N ILE A 617 -11.61 -36.24 15.09
CA ILE A 617 -12.53 -37.38 15.00
C ILE A 617 -12.64 -37.87 13.55
N SER A 618 -12.63 -36.95 12.57
CA SER A 618 -12.75 -37.30 11.14
C SER A 618 -11.87 -36.49 10.21
N VAL A 619 -11.46 -37.12 9.11
CA VAL A 619 -10.78 -36.50 7.98
C VAL A 619 -11.68 -36.60 6.76
N SER A 620 -12.08 -35.45 6.21
CA SER A 620 -13.06 -35.34 5.12
C SER A 620 -12.47 -35.65 3.74
N ALA A 621 -13.35 -35.70 2.72
CA ALA A 621 -12.99 -36.16 1.39
C ALA A 621 -11.92 -35.24 0.74
N ASN A 622 -10.91 -35.85 0.11
CA ASN A 622 -9.77 -35.17 -0.51
C ASN A 622 -8.97 -34.21 0.40
N ALA A 623 -9.11 -34.27 1.74
CA ALA A 623 -8.46 -33.33 2.67
C ALA A 623 -6.94 -33.12 2.41
N PHE A 624 -6.22 -34.19 2.05
CA PHE A 624 -4.81 -34.21 1.64
C PHE A 624 -4.63 -34.85 0.25
N GLY A 625 -5.65 -34.82 -0.61
CA GLY A 625 -5.58 -35.37 -1.96
C GLY A 625 -4.53 -34.62 -2.80
N ASP A 626 -3.63 -35.35 -3.45
CA ASP A 626 -2.50 -34.83 -4.23
C ASP A 626 -1.36 -34.18 -3.39
N CYS A 627 -1.29 -34.47 -2.08
CA CYS A 627 -0.14 -34.15 -1.22
C CYS A 627 1.00 -35.17 -1.40
N ILE A 628 1.64 -35.15 -2.57
CA ILE A 628 2.53 -36.24 -3.04
C ILE A 628 3.83 -36.43 -2.22
N LYS A 629 4.22 -35.50 -1.33
CA LYS A 629 5.53 -35.50 -0.65
C LYS A 629 5.55 -35.87 0.84
N PHE A 630 4.41 -36.18 1.47
CA PHE A 630 4.44 -36.77 2.81
C PHE A 630 5.05 -38.17 2.76
N THR A 631 5.96 -38.46 3.69
CA THR A 631 6.65 -39.76 3.78
C THR A 631 6.10 -40.65 4.88
N GLN A 632 5.58 -40.04 5.95
CA GLN A 632 4.93 -40.75 7.04
C GLN A 632 3.62 -40.06 7.45
N LEU A 633 2.65 -40.85 7.86
CA LEU A 633 1.35 -40.39 8.38
C LEU A 633 1.09 -41.01 9.75
N TYR A 634 0.81 -40.18 10.75
CA TYR A 634 0.39 -40.61 12.09
C TYR A 634 -1.10 -40.29 12.31
N ILE A 635 -1.91 -41.33 12.52
CA ILE A 635 -3.34 -41.24 12.81
C ILE A 635 -3.55 -41.53 14.30
N ASN A 636 -4.16 -40.57 15.01
CA ASN A 636 -4.36 -40.69 16.44
C ASN A 636 -5.50 -41.68 16.81
N LYS A 637 -5.58 -42.03 18.10
CA LYS A 637 -6.52 -43.03 18.64
C LYS A 637 -8.01 -42.64 18.56
N ASN A 638 -8.32 -41.35 18.39
CA ASN A 638 -9.70 -40.82 18.40
C ASN A 638 -10.30 -40.67 17.00
N THR A 639 -9.49 -40.70 15.93
CA THR A 639 -10.01 -40.65 14.55
C THR A 639 -10.81 -41.91 14.23
N THR A 640 -12.11 -41.76 13.97
CA THR A 640 -13.05 -42.85 13.70
C THR A 640 -13.33 -43.04 12.21
N THR A 641 -13.20 -41.99 11.39
CA THR A 641 -13.53 -42.02 9.96
C THR A 641 -12.52 -41.22 9.14
N ILE A 642 -12.05 -41.80 8.02
CA ILE A 642 -11.23 -41.12 7.01
C ILE A 642 -11.92 -41.32 5.66
N SER A 643 -12.46 -40.24 5.10
CA SER A 643 -13.34 -40.26 3.95
C SER A 643 -12.64 -40.62 2.62
N ASP A 644 -13.43 -40.80 1.57
CA ASP A 644 -12.93 -41.17 0.24
C ASP A 644 -11.95 -40.13 -0.32
N ASN A 645 -10.89 -40.60 -0.98
CA ASN A 645 -9.80 -39.79 -1.54
C ASN A 645 -9.00 -38.93 -0.53
N ALA A 646 -9.21 -39.06 0.79
CA ALA A 646 -8.57 -38.18 1.80
C ALA A 646 -7.04 -38.10 1.68
N PHE A 647 -6.37 -39.20 1.29
CA PHE A 647 -4.93 -39.28 1.01
C PHE A 647 -4.66 -39.81 -0.41
N LYS A 648 -5.53 -39.45 -1.36
CA LYS A 648 -5.35 -39.78 -2.79
C LYS A 648 -4.00 -39.25 -3.28
N ASN A 649 -3.28 -40.04 -4.05
CA ASN A 649 -2.00 -39.70 -4.68
C ASN A 649 -0.88 -39.28 -3.70
N CYS A 650 -0.98 -39.60 -2.40
CA CYS A 650 0.12 -39.45 -1.44
C CYS A 650 1.23 -40.50 -1.66
N SER A 651 1.82 -40.51 -2.86
CA SER A 651 2.61 -41.61 -3.43
C SER A 651 3.94 -41.89 -2.75
N LEU A 652 4.47 -40.94 -1.96
CA LEU A 652 5.69 -41.12 -1.16
C LEU A 652 5.44 -41.61 0.28
N LEU A 653 4.20 -41.85 0.69
CA LEU A 653 3.91 -42.45 2.00
C LEU A 653 4.50 -43.88 2.06
N SER A 654 5.51 -44.04 2.91
CA SER A 654 6.17 -45.32 3.18
C SER A 654 5.85 -45.89 4.56
N LYS A 655 5.24 -45.09 5.45
CA LYS A 655 4.75 -45.55 6.76
C LYS A 655 3.44 -44.86 7.15
N ILE A 656 2.48 -45.65 7.64
CA ILE A 656 1.26 -45.16 8.30
C ILE A 656 1.24 -45.78 9.70
N SER A 657 1.28 -44.94 10.75
CA SER A 657 1.21 -45.36 12.15
C SER A 657 -0.15 -44.98 12.73
N ILE A 658 -0.86 -45.92 13.39
CA ILE A 658 -2.24 -45.71 13.85
C ILE A 658 -2.42 -46.14 15.29
N SER A 659 -2.69 -45.21 16.20
CA SER A 659 -2.77 -45.49 17.64
C SER A 659 -4.15 -46.02 18.10
N ARG A 660 -4.96 -46.58 17.19
CA ARG A 660 -6.31 -47.11 17.45
C ARG A 660 -6.34 -48.62 17.28
N THR A 661 -6.87 -49.35 18.27
CA THR A 661 -6.93 -50.83 18.26
C THR A 661 -7.99 -51.40 17.32
N ILE A 662 -9.07 -50.64 17.12
CA ILE A 662 -10.08 -50.89 16.08
C ILE A 662 -9.75 -49.96 14.90
N PRO A 663 -9.71 -50.44 13.65
CA PRO A 663 -9.44 -49.56 12.51
C PRO A 663 -10.45 -48.40 12.40
N PRO A 664 -10.03 -47.22 11.89
CA PRO A 664 -10.97 -46.19 11.42
C PRO A 664 -11.76 -46.70 10.20
N THR A 665 -13.00 -46.24 10.01
CA THR A 665 -13.76 -46.47 8.79
C THR A 665 -13.10 -45.74 7.62
N ILE A 666 -12.74 -46.47 6.56
CA ILE A 666 -12.18 -45.93 5.32
C ILE A 666 -12.94 -46.41 4.09
N TYR A 667 -12.71 -45.75 2.95
CA TYR A 667 -13.40 -45.98 1.68
C TYR A 667 -12.43 -46.40 0.57
N THR A 668 -12.96 -46.88 -0.54
CA THR A 668 -12.21 -47.50 -1.66
C THR A 668 -11.02 -46.68 -2.14
N ASN A 669 -11.15 -45.36 -2.21
CA ASN A 669 -10.11 -44.46 -2.72
C ASN A 669 -9.38 -43.68 -1.64
N THR A 670 -9.65 -43.90 -0.34
CA THR A 670 -9.04 -43.14 0.78
C THR A 670 -7.51 -43.08 0.67
N PHE A 671 -6.87 -44.19 0.31
CA PHE A 671 -5.43 -44.29 0.01
C PHE A 671 -5.18 -44.72 -1.45
N SER A 672 -5.94 -44.18 -2.40
CA SER A 672 -5.66 -44.38 -3.84
C SER A 672 -4.30 -43.76 -4.19
N GLY A 673 -3.49 -44.43 -5.01
CA GLY A 673 -2.13 -43.96 -5.36
C GLY A 673 -1.05 -44.14 -4.27
N VAL A 674 -1.40 -44.57 -3.05
CA VAL A 674 -0.42 -45.04 -2.05
C VAL A 674 -0.04 -46.49 -2.36
N ASN A 675 1.26 -46.80 -2.39
CA ASN A 675 1.75 -48.15 -2.62
C ASN A 675 1.58 -49.02 -1.35
N LYS A 676 0.57 -49.88 -1.34
CA LYS A 676 0.21 -50.76 -0.22
C LYS A 676 1.10 -52.00 -0.11
N GLU A 677 1.92 -52.27 -1.13
CA GLU A 677 2.93 -53.33 -1.11
C GLU A 677 4.21 -52.87 -0.40
N THR A 678 4.49 -51.56 -0.34
CA THR A 678 5.71 -51.02 0.28
C THR A 678 5.46 -50.13 1.50
N CYS A 679 4.26 -49.59 1.67
CA CYS A 679 3.92 -48.77 2.84
C CYS A 679 3.68 -49.65 4.06
N THR A 680 4.50 -49.48 5.11
CA THR A 680 4.34 -50.17 6.38
C THR A 680 3.15 -49.61 7.15
N LEU A 681 2.21 -50.46 7.53
CA LEU A 681 1.11 -50.17 8.42
C LEU A 681 1.49 -50.57 9.86
N GLU A 682 1.80 -49.59 10.69
CA GLU A 682 2.15 -49.77 12.10
C GLU A 682 0.94 -49.52 13.01
N ILE A 683 0.60 -50.49 13.84
CA ILE A 683 -0.62 -50.52 14.66
C ILE A 683 -0.32 -50.99 16.09
N PRO A 684 -1.26 -50.87 17.05
CA PRO A 684 -1.03 -51.27 18.43
C PRO A 684 -0.94 -52.80 18.54
N ILE A 685 -0.17 -53.29 19.51
CA ILE A 685 -0.10 -54.73 19.85
C ILE A 685 -1.50 -55.35 20.04
N ASN A 686 -1.66 -56.59 19.58
CA ASN A 686 -2.91 -57.37 19.57
C ASN A 686 -4.04 -56.77 18.70
N SER A 687 -3.72 -55.94 17.70
CA SER A 687 -4.73 -55.30 16.83
C SER A 687 -4.74 -55.85 15.39
N SER A 688 -3.73 -56.62 14.99
CA SER A 688 -3.55 -57.21 13.65
C SER A 688 -4.82 -57.86 13.09
N ALA A 689 -5.50 -58.70 13.85
CA ALA A 689 -6.73 -59.37 13.43
C ALA A 689 -7.84 -58.38 13.01
N ASN A 690 -7.95 -57.22 13.68
CA ASN A 690 -8.94 -56.19 13.34
C ASN A 690 -8.58 -55.49 12.01
N TYR A 691 -7.30 -55.18 11.80
CA TYR A 691 -6.83 -54.52 10.57
C TYR A 691 -6.83 -55.44 9.36
N GLN A 692 -6.52 -56.73 9.54
CA GLN A 692 -6.55 -57.75 8.47
C GLN A 692 -7.96 -58.12 8.00
N THR A 693 -8.99 -57.90 8.83
CA THR A 693 -10.39 -58.17 8.48
C THR A 693 -11.18 -56.92 8.08
N ALA A 694 -10.68 -55.72 8.40
CA ALA A 694 -11.34 -54.47 8.05
C ALA A 694 -11.19 -54.11 6.57
N ASN A 695 -12.29 -53.61 6.00
CA ASN A 695 -12.37 -53.19 4.60
C ASN A 695 -11.25 -52.20 4.26
N TYR A 696 -10.57 -52.47 3.14
CA TYR A 696 -9.45 -51.70 2.56
C TYR A 696 -8.17 -51.62 3.40
N TRP A 697 -8.21 -51.72 4.73
CA TRP A 697 -7.02 -51.86 5.58
C TRP A 697 -6.28 -53.18 5.34
N SER A 698 -7.04 -54.25 5.04
CA SER A 698 -6.50 -55.57 4.66
C SER A 698 -5.65 -55.59 3.38
N GLN A 699 -5.59 -54.48 2.64
CA GLN A 699 -4.77 -54.35 1.43
C GLN A 699 -3.31 -53.98 1.70
N PHE A 700 -2.94 -53.57 2.92
CA PHE A 700 -1.55 -53.25 3.28
C PHE A 700 -0.79 -54.53 3.65
N ILE A 701 0.27 -54.85 2.88
CA ILE A 701 1.00 -56.12 3.01
C ILE A 701 1.92 -56.13 4.24
N PHE A 702 2.65 -55.03 4.48
CA PHE A 702 3.58 -54.93 5.60
C PHE A 702 2.88 -54.37 6.84
N LEU A 703 2.41 -55.27 7.70
CA LEU A 703 1.83 -54.93 9.00
C LEU A 703 2.87 -55.09 10.12
N SER A 704 2.99 -54.09 10.99
CA SER A 704 3.85 -54.11 12.18
C SER A 704 3.02 -53.80 13.43
N GLU A 705 3.07 -54.68 14.44
CA GLU A 705 2.54 -54.36 15.76
C GLU A 705 3.65 -53.75 16.62
N SER A 706 3.36 -52.63 17.29
CA SER A 706 4.29 -52.00 18.22
C SER A 706 3.57 -51.37 19.43
N ILE A 707 4.32 -51.09 20.49
CA ILE A 707 3.84 -50.23 21.57
C ILE A 707 3.87 -48.80 21.04
N LEU A 708 2.84 -48.43 20.29
CA LEU A 708 2.59 -47.05 19.88
C LEU A 708 2.33 -46.22 21.14
N ALA A 709 3.35 -45.47 21.56
CA ALA A 709 3.22 -44.56 22.68
C ALA A 709 2.12 -43.54 22.39
N GLU A 710 1.30 -43.23 23.39
CA GLU A 710 0.39 -42.10 23.30
C GLU A 710 1.24 -40.83 23.12
N THR A 711 1.08 -40.13 22.00
CA THR A 711 1.90 -38.95 21.68
C THR A 711 1.19 -37.66 22.05
N TYR A 712 1.94 -36.69 22.57
CA TYR A 712 1.48 -35.32 22.81
C TYR A 712 2.31 -34.31 22.02
N GLY A 713 1.66 -33.23 21.59
CA GLY A 713 2.34 -32.11 20.93
C GLY A 713 2.86 -31.09 21.95
N ILE A 714 4.11 -30.64 21.78
CA ILE A 714 4.66 -29.46 22.45
C ILE A 714 4.67 -28.31 21.45
N THR A 715 3.79 -27.33 21.66
CA THR A 715 3.68 -26.14 20.82
C THR A 715 4.74 -25.13 21.21
N ILE A 716 5.52 -24.66 20.26
CA ILE A 716 6.67 -23.78 20.49
C ILE A 716 6.28 -22.34 20.13
N GLN A 717 6.32 -21.41 21.08
CA GLN A 717 6.13 -19.98 20.81
C GLN A 717 7.43 -19.22 21.07
N ILE A 718 7.89 -18.47 20.07
CA ILE A 718 9.19 -17.80 20.05
C ILE A 718 8.97 -16.31 19.78
N GLY A 719 9.24 -15.48 20.78
CA GLY A 719 9.33 -14.04 20.62
C GLY A 719 10.50 -13.64 19.70
N ILE A 720 10.41 -12.45 19.12
CA ILE A 720 11.46 -11.92 18.24
C ILE A 720 12.84 -11.85 18.93
N ASN A 721 13.91 -11.97 18.14
CA ASN A 721 15.32 -11.86 18.56
C ASN A 721 15.93 -13.07 19.30
N GLY A 722 15.52 -14.28 18.99
CA GLY A 722 16.26 -15.49 19.33
C GLY A 722 15.70 -16.73 18.62
N ILE A 723 16.37 -17.87 18.82
CA ILE A 723 15.96 -19.18 18.27
C ILE A 723 15.92 -20.24 19.37
N ILE A 724 15.10 -21.27 19.16
CA ILE A 724 15.07 -22.49 19.99
C ILE A 724 15.62 -23.66 19.16
N LYS A 725 16.35 -24.56 19.81
CA LYS A 725 16.72 -25.86 19.25
C LYS A 725 16.28 -27.02 20.14
N GLU A 726 15.85 -28.13 19.54
CA GLU A 726 15.81 -29.46 20.17
C GLU A 726 16.80 -30.34 19.39
N ASN A 727 17.68 -31.07 20.09
CA ASN A 727 18.71 -31.94 19.48
C ASN A 727 19.50 -31.30 18.29
N ASN A 728 19.90 -30.03 18.45
CA ASN A 728 20.53 -29.17 17.43
C ASN A 728 19.66 -28.71 16.23
N VAL A 729 18.44 -29.20 16.07
CA VAL A 729 17.48 -28.78 15.03
C VAL A 729 16.79 -27.49 15.47
N VAL A 730 16.77 -26.46 14.60
CA VAL A 730 16.08 -25.19 14.87
C VAL A 730 14.57 -25.37 14.76
N LEU A 731 13.83 -24.94 15.79
CA LEU A 731 12.38 -24.97 15.83
C LEU A 731 11.79 -23.64 15.36
N GLY A 732 10.70 -23.69 14.59
CA GLY A 732 9.98 -22.51 14.13
C GLY A 732 8.99 -21.97 15.17
N ASN A 733 8.69 -20.68 15.13
CA ASN A 733 7.59 -20.12 15.92
C ASN A 733 6.25 -20.76 15.50
N GLY A 734 5.44 -21.13 16.48
CA GLY A 734 4.19 -21.89 16.34
C GLY A 734 4.37 -23.39 16.09
N SER A 735 5.57 -23.89 15.76
CA SER A 735 5.76 -25.31 15.41
C SER A 735 5.40 -26.25 16.55
N VAL A 736 4.92 -27.46 16.23
CA VAL A 736 4.59 -28.48 17.22
C VAL A 736 5.59 -29.62 17.15
N LEU A 737 6.31 -29.85 18.25
CA LEU A 737 7.21 -31.00 18.42
C LEU A 737 6.42 -32.17 19.02
N THR A 738 6.39 -33.32 18.34
CA THR A 738 5.80 -34.54 18.90
C THR A 738 6.70 -35.12 20.00
N ALA A 739 6.10 -35.51 21.11
CA ALA A 739 6.75 -36.17 22.23
C ALA A 739 5.93 -37.37 22.71
N ASP A 740 6.58 -38.49 22.98
CA ASP A 740 5.93 -39.68 23.51
C ASP A 740 5.48 -39.45 24.97
N LYS A 741 4.39 -40.09 25.38
CA LYS A 741 3.93 -40.05 26.77
C LYS A 741 5.01 -40.55 27.72
N ASN A 742 5.21 -39.82 28.80
CA ASN A 742 6.30 -39.97 29.76
C ASN A 742 7.71 -39.63 29.25
N SER A 743 7.90 -39.27 27.98
CA SER A 743 9.20 -38.76 27.50
C SER A 743 9.51 -37.37 28.09
N VAL A 744 10.76 -36.96 27.99
CA VAL A 744 11.23 -35.61 28.33
C VAL A 744 11.90 -35.00 27.10
N LYS A 745 11.81 -33.67 26.96
CA LYS A 745 12.41 -32.92 25.84
C LYS A 745 13.35 -31.85 26.38
N THR A 746 14.51 -31.68 25.74
CA THR A 746 15.51 -30.67 26.10
C THR A 746 15.60 -29.61 25.02
N PHE A 747 15.30 -28.37 25.39
CA PHE A 747 15.30 -27.20 24.53
C PHE A 747 16.52 -26.33 24.84
N THR A 748 17.25 -25.90 23.82
CA THR A 748 18.35 -24.94 23.91
C THR A 748 17.90 -23.60 23.34
N PHE A 749 17.99 -22.54 24.13
CA PHE A 749 17.62 -21.18 23.73
C PHE A 749 18.87 -20.41 23.34
N ILE A 750 18.85 -19.77 22.18
CA ILE A 750 19.97 -18.97 21.67
C ILE A 750 19.42 -17.58 21.35
N PRO A 751 19.52 -16.61 22.26
CA PRO A 751 19.23 -15.22 21.97
C PRO A 751 20.12 -14.68 20.84
N ASN A 752 19.61 -13.72 20.08
CA ASN A 752 20.43 -12.96 19.14
C ASN A 752 21.48 -12.11 19.89
N GLN A 753 22.53 -11.68 19.19
CA GLN A 753 23.58 -10.85 19.78
C GLN A 753 22.97 -9.59 20.43
N GLY A 754 23.27 -9.36 21.71
CA GLY A 754 22.75 -8.22 22.46
C GLY A 754 21.37 -8.43 23.09
N TYR A 755 20.80 -9.63 22.97
CA TYR A 755 19.54 -10.01 23.62
C TYR A 755 19.75 -11.09 24.68
N GLU A 756 18.82 -11.17 25.61
CA GLU A 756 18.73 -12.20 26.66
C GLU A 756 17.30 -12.73 26.74
N ILE A 757 17.12 -13.88 27.41
CA ILE A 757 15.80 -14.46 27.63
C ILE A 757 15.04 -13.56 28.62
N ALA A 758 13.94 -12.96 28.19
CA ALA A 758 13.11 -12.09 29.03
C ALA A 758 12.15 -12.93 29.88
N THR A 759 11.32 -13.75 29.23
CA THR A 759 10.42 -14.73 29.87
C THR A 759 10.61 -16.11 29.25
N LEU A 760 10.40 -17.16 30.05
CA LEU A 760 10.34 -18.54 29.59
C LEU A 760 9.29 -19.30 30.40
N THR A 761 8.21 -19.74 29.76
CA THR A 761 7.17 -20.54 30.41
C THR A 761 6.95 -21.88 29.73
N PHE A 762 6.60 -22.89 30.52
CA PHE A 762 6.14 -24.19 30.05
C PHE A 762 4.77 -24.47 30.66
N ASN A 763 3.76 -24.69 29.82
CA ASN A 763 2.36 -24.81 30.22
C ASN A 763 1.85 -23.63 31.07
N GLY A 764 2.34 -22.42 30.77
CA GLY A 764 2.02 -21.19 31.50
C GLY A 764 2.80 -20.99 32.81
N VAL A 765 3.53 -21.99 33.29
CA VAL A 765 4.38 -21.90 34.49
C VAL A 765 5.74 -21.30 34.11
N ASP A 766 6.25 -20.32 34.85
CA ASP A 766 7.60 -19.79 34.66
C ASP A 766 8.65 -20.85 35.02
N VAL A 767 9.51 -21.16 34.04
CA VAL A 767 10.61 -22.12 34.16
C VAL A 767 11.97 -21.48 33.87
N LYS A 768 12.05 -20.14 33.76
CA LYS A 768 13.30 -19.40 33.49
C LYS A 768 14.38 -19.67 34.53
N SER A 769 14.00 -19.84 35.79
CA SER A 769 14.92 -20.19 36.90
C SER A 769 15.48 -21.61 36.83
N GLN A 770 14.93 -22.48 35.97
CA GLN A 770 15.35 -23.86 35.78
C GLN A 770 16.37 -24.01 34.64
N LEU A 771 16.76 -22.91 34.00
CA LEU A 771 17.74 -22.90 32.92
C LEU A 771 19.15 -23.24 33.42
N SER A 772 19.80 -24.19 32.75
CA SER A 772 21.24 -24.47 32.91
C SER A 772 21.91 -24.35 31.55
N ASN A 773 22.93 -23.50 31.41
CA ASN A 773 23.60 -23.20 30.13
C ASN A 773 22.63 -22.85 28.97
N ASN A 774 21.59 -22.07 29.25
CA ASN A 774 20.48 -21.77 28.33
C ASN A 774 19.74 -23.02 27.79
N GLN A 775 19.71 -24.10 28.57
CA GLN A 775 18.92 -25.29 28.28
C GLN A 775 17.83 -25.52 29.34
N TYR A 776 16.65 -25.94 28.90
CA TYR A 776 15.53 -26.38 29.73
C TYR A 776 15.14 -27.80 29.33
N THR A 777 15.06 -28.71 30.31
CA THR A 777 14.53 -30.06 30.11
C THR A 777 13.14 -30.14 30.76
N THR A 778 12.14 -30.56 30.00
CA THR A 778 10.76 -30.70 30.50
C THR A 778 10.65 -31.80 31.56
N GLY A 779 9.62 -31.70 32.40
CA GLY A 779 9.08 -32.88 33.07
C GLY A 779 8.49 -33.89 32.06
N ALA A 780 8.07 -35.04 32.58
CA ALA A 780 7.46 -36.11 31.80
C ALA A 780 6.18 -35.64 31.08
N ILE A 781 6.17 -35.68 29.74
CA ILE A 781 5.07 -35.18 28.92
C ILE A 781 3.86 -36.12 29.05
N ASN A 782 2.76 -35.59 29.59
CA ASN A 782 1.52 -36.34 29.87
C ASN A 782 0.25 -35.67 29.33
N ALA A 783 0.41 -34.55 28.62
CA ALA A 783 -0.64 -33.82 27.92
C ALA A 783 -0.01 -32.96 26.83
N ASN A 784 -0.82 -32.50 25.87
CA ASN A 784 -0.41 -31.45 24.95
C ASN A 784 0.08 -30.23 25.76
N SER A 785 1.23 -29.71 25.36
CA SER A 785 1.99 -28.72 26.12
C SER A 785 2.38 -27.53 25.26
N THR A 786 2.80 -26.44 25.88
CA THR A 786 3.20 -25.20 25.22
C THR A 786 4.47 -24.66 25.88
N LEU A 787 5.51 -24.40 25.09
CA LEU A 787 6.77 -23.77 25.51
C LEU A 787 6.85 -22.36 24.90
N ASN A 788 6.84 -21.33 25.74
CA ASN A 788 6.85 -19.95 25.31
C ASN A 788 8.13 -19.25 25.78
N VAL A 789 8.87 -18.63 24.86
CA VAL A 789 10.02 -17.78 25.20
C VAL A 789 9.86 -16.38 24.60
N THR A 790 10.33 -15.36 25.31
CA THR A 790 10.51 -14.01 24.75
C THR A 790 11.92 -13.50 25.03
N PHE A 791 12.40 -12.54 24.23
CA PHE A 791 13.73 -11.98 24.36
C PHE A 791 13.67 -10.45 24.52
N SER A 792 14.52 -9.92 25.39
CA SER A 792 14.71 -8.48 25.63
C SER A 792 16.16 -8.13 25.33
N LYS A 793 16.45 -6.86 25.03
CA LYS A 793 17.86 -6.44 24.93
C LYS A 793 18.53 -6.62 26.30
N ALA A 794 19.76 -7.14 26.29
CA ALA A 794 20.57 -7.22 27.48
C ALA A 794 20.83 -5.83 28.06
N GLN A 795 20.80 -5.71 29.38
CA GLN A 795 21.01 -4.46 30.10
C GLN A 795 22.39 -4.43 30.75
N TYR A 796 23.09 -3.31 30.61
CA TYR A 796 24.42 -3.09 31.18
C TYR A 796 24.44 -1.83 32.03
N ARG A 797 25.26 -1.86 33.08
CA ARG A 797 25.48 -0.71 33.96
C ARG A 797 26.50 0.23 33.32
N LEU A 798 26.11 1.49 33.14
CA LEU A 798 27.02 2.59 32.88
C LEU A 798 27.22 3.38 34.19
N SER A 799 28.36 3.18 34.82
CA SER A 799 28.76 3.94 36.00
C SER A 799 29.44 5.24 35.58
N ILE A 800 28.94 6.37 36.06
CA ILE A 800 29.55 7.69 35.88
C ILE A 800 30.13 8.09 37.22
N LYS A 801 31.44 8.31 37.28
CA LYS A 801 32.16 8.68 38.50
C LYS A 801 32.73 10.08 38.38
N ASP A 802 32.42 10.92 39.35
CA ASP A 802 33.04 12.23 39.57
C ASP A 802 33.82 12.15 40.88
N ALA A 803 35.07 12.60 40.85
CA ALA A 803 35.96 12.63 42.01
C ALA A 803 35.42 13.50 43.18
N SER A 804 34.49 14.42 42.92
CA SER A 804 33.93 15.36 43.90
C SER A 804 32.54 14.99 44.43
N THR A 805 31.70 14.31 43.64
CA THR A 805 30.28 14.02 43.99
C THR A 805 29.91 12.53 44.11
N GLY A 806 30.75 11.59 43.65
CA GLY A 806 30.54 10.15 43.83
C GLY A 806 30.27 9.39 42.52
N THR A 807 29.56 8.25 42.61
CA THR A 807 29.26 7.38 41.44
C THR A 807 27.76 7.28 41.20
N VAL A 808 27.30 7.71 40.02
CA VAL A 808 25.94 7.51 39.50
C VAL A 808 25.93 6.25 38.64
N ASN A 809 24.87 5.44 38.72
CA ASN A 809 24.71 4.25 37.88
C ASN A 809 23.48 4.40 36.99
N LEU A 810 23.68 4.33 35.68
CA LEU A 810 22.62 4.22 34.69
C LEU A 810 22.51 2.76 34.24
N ILE A 811 21.29 2.34 33.90
CA ILE A 811 21.04 1.07 33.21
C ILE A 811 20.79 1.40 31.73
N CYS A 812 21.58 0.81 30.85
CA CYS A 812 21.54 1.05 29.41
C CYS A 812 21.29 -0.26 28.66
N GLU A 813 20.44 -0.21 27.64
CA GLU A 813 20.27 -1.35 26.71
C GLU A 813 21.53 -1.55 25.86
N TYR A 814 21.77 -2.80 25.46
CA TYR A 814 22.80 -3.14 24.47
C TYR A 814 22.69 -2.26 23.21
N GLY A 815 23.84 -1.74 22.77
CA GLY A 815 23.98 -0.91 21.58
C GLY A 815 23.68 0.58 21.79
N ALA A 816 23.14 0.99 22.95
CA ALA A 816 22.89 2.39 23.28
C ALA A 816 24.17 3.24 23.21
N LYS A 817 24.02 4.52 22.82
CA LYS A 817 25.11 5.51 22.72
C LYS A 817 24.73 6.81 23.45
N PRO A 818 24.60 6.80 24.78
CA PRO A 818 24.28 8.01 25.52
C PRO A 818 25.37 9.08 25.38
N SER A 819 24.94 10.34 25.28
CA SER A 819 25.82 11.51 25.25
C SER A 819 25.79 12.21 26.61
N PHE A 820 26.97 12.63 27.07
CA PHE A 820 27.15 13.33 28.34
C PHE A 820 27.72 14.71 28.07
N ASP A 821 26.98 15.73 28.48
CA ASP A 821 27.42 17.12 28.50
C ASP A 821 28.18 17.38 29.80
N PHE A 822 29.46 17.72 29.68
CA PHE A 822 30.32 18.10 30.80
C PHE A 822 30.50 19.61 30.86
N THR A 823 29.41 20.36 31.01
CA THR A 823 29.45 21.82 31.23
C THR A 823 29.91 22.14 32.67
N PRO A 824 31.12 22.68 32.88
CA PRO A 824 31.58 23.12 34.20
C PRO A 824 30.97 24.49 34.57
N SER A 825 31.04 24.85 35.86
CA SER A 825 30.73 26.21 36.31
C SER A 825 31.83 27.21 35.90
N THR A 826 31.52 28.51 35.98
CA THR A 826 32.30 29.62 35.41
C THR A 826 33.80 29.64 35.76
N ASP A 827 34.18 29.11 36.93
CA ASP A 827 35.55 29.11 37.47
C ASP A 827 36.26 27.75 37.39
N TRP A 828 35.71 26.82 36.59
CA TRP A 828 36.18 25.44 36.44
C TRP A 828 36.26 25.03 34.97
N LYS A 829 37.14 24.07 34.68
CA LYS A 829 37.20 23.39 33.39
C LYS A 829 37.26 21.88 33.58
N VAL A 830 36.80 21.13 32.58
CA VAL A 830 37.06 19.68 32.49
C VAL A 830 38.59 19.49 32.50
N ASN A 831 39.06 18.62 33.40
CA ASN A 831 40.47 18.28 33.55
C ASN A 831 40.78 16.98 32.83
N THR A 832 40.02 15.91 33.11
CA THR A 832 40.10 14.64 32.38
C THR A 832 38.74 13.95 32.27
N VAL A 833 38.54 13.19 31.19
CA VAL A 833 37.45 12.24 31.01
C VAL A 833 38.03 10.91 30.56
N PHE A 834 37.77 9.85 31.32
CA PHE A 834 38.21 8.49 31.01
C PHE A 834 37.01 7.58 30.74
N TYR A 835 37.02 6.90 29.59
CA TYR A 835 36.05 5.85 29.23
C TYR A 835 36.72 4.48 29.33
N ASN A 836 36.28 3.62 30.26
CA ASN A 836 36.87 2.30 30.53
C ASN A 836 38.40 2.34 30.66
N SER A 837 38.92 3.34 31.38
CA SER A 837 40.35 3.63 31.59
C SER A 837 41.14 4.16 30.37
N ILE A 838 40.48 4.44 29.24
CA ILE A 838 41.06 5.17 28.10
C ILE A 838 40.79 6.66 28.29
N ASP A 839 41.82 7.52 28.21
CA ASP A 839 41.64 8.97 28.21
C ASP A 839 40.97 9.40 26.89
N VAL A 840 39.81 10.04 27.01
CA VAL A 840 39.00 10.53 25.89
C VAL A 840 38.80 12.05 25.96
N THR A 841 39.58 12.76 26.79
CA THR A 841 39.44 14.21 27.03
C THR A 841 39.59 15.04 25.75
N SER A 842 40.44 14.60 24.82
CA SER A 842 40.60 15.23 23.49
C SER A 842 39.48 14.92 22.49
N SER A 843 38.55 14.03 22.85
CA SER A 843 37.41 13.61 22.00
C SER A 843 36.10 14.31 22.36
N LEU A 844 36.10 15.26 23.31
CA LEU A 844 34.94 16.10 23.60
C LEU A 844 34.69 17.09 22.47
N VAL A 845 33.44 17.18 22.01
CA VAL A 845 33.01 18.19 21.04
C VAL A 845 32.04 19.13 21.75
N ASN A 846 32.41 20.41 21.88
CA ASN A 846 31.65 21.43 22.62
C ASN A 846 31.28 21.00 24.06
N GLY A 847 32.19 20.31 24.77
CA GLY A 847 31.95 19.81 26.12
C GLY A 847 31.19 18.47 26.18
N ILE A 848 30.67 17.97 25.06
CA ILE A 848 29.89 16.72 25.00
C ILE A 848 30.79 15.54 24.62
N TYR A 849 30.62 14.42 25.31
CA TYR A 849 31.17 13.11 24.93
C TYR A 849 30.05 12.09 24.71
N THR A 850 29.98 11.53 23.51
CA THR A 850 29.09 10.40 23.19
C THR A 850 29.86 9.11 23.38
N VAL A 851 29.39 8.24 24.29
CA VAL A 851 30.06 6.94 24.49
C VAL A 851 29.87 6.03 23.27
N PRO A 852 30.85 5.15 22.96
CA PRO A 852 30.67 4.04 22.05
C PRO A 852 29.47 3.15 22.43
N SER A 853 28.97 2.34 21.49
CA SER A 853 27.88 1.40 21.75
C SER A 853 28.12 0.57 23.01
N ILE A 854 27.21 0.65 23.97
CA ILE A 854 27.28 -0.12 25.22
C ILE A 854 27.14 -1.61 24.90
N THR A 855 28.20 -2.39 25.12
CA THR A 855 28.24 -3.85 24.93
C THR A 855 28.60 -4.62 26.21
N SER A 856 28.95 -3.90 27.28
CA SER A 856 29.35 -4.44 28.58
C SER A 856 29.16 -3.38 29.68
N ASN A 857 29.27 -3.78 30.95
CA ASN A 857 29.34 -2.82 32.05
C ASN A 857 30.52 -1.86 31.81
N THR A 858 30.26 -0.57 31.97
CA THR A 858 31.12 0.50 31.46
C THR A 858 31.28 1.59 32.53
N LEU A 859 32.46 2.20 32.60
CA LEU A 859 32.81 3.26 33.54
C LEU A 859 33.23 4.52 32.77
N LEU A 860 32.61 5.65 33.10
CA LEU A 860 32.96 6.98 32.64
C LEU A 860 33.42 7.80 33.85
N ASN A 861 34.70 8.12 33.95
CA ASN A 861 35.29 8.81 35.09
C ASN A 861 35.71 10.24 34.68
N VAL A 862 35.11 11.26 35.29
CA VAL A 862 35.36 12.68 34.98
C VAL A 862 36.02 13.38 36.16
N SER A 863 36.95 14.29 35.87
CA SER A 863 37.52 15.22 36.83
C SER A 863 37.49 16.65 36.29
N PHE A 864 37.38 17.62 37.20
CA PHE A 864 37.40 19.04 36.92
C PHE A 864 38.55 19.72 37.68
N VAL A 865 39.07 20.82 37.15
CA VAL A 865 40.08 21.66 37.81
C VAL A 865 39.66 23.12 37.74
N SER A 866 39.91 23.87 38.82
CA SER A 866 39.61 25.31 38.82
C SER A 866 40.56 26.05 37.89
N THR A 867 40.05 27.13 37.27
CA THR A 867 40.83 28.05 36.43
C THR A 867 41.51 29.16 37.23
N ILE A 868 41.24 29.26 38.54
CA ILE A 868 41.80 30.30 39.42
C ILE A 868 43.20 29.90 39.91
N THR A 869 44.24 30.62 39.48
CA THR A 869 45.63 30.39 39.91
C THR A 869 45.99 31.21 41.16
N GLY A 870 46.12 30.53 42.30
CA GLY A 870 46.62 31.11 43.56
C GLY A 870 46.05 30.37 44.77
N ALA A 871 46.88 29.58 45.45
CA ALA A 871 46.47 28.75 46.61
C ALA A 871 46.17 29.62 47.86
N PRO A 872 45.39 29.13 48.84
CA PRO A 872 45.91 28.12 49.78
C PRO A 872 44.93 27.01 50.19
N GLU A 873 45.46 25.99 50.88
CA GLU A 873 44.68 25.01 51.65
C GLU A 873 43.88 25.68 52.78
N LEU A 874 42.63 25.27 53.02
CA LEU A 874 41.94 25.51 54.29
C LEU A 874 41.06 24.32 54.73
N ILE A 875 41.65 23.53 55.64
CA ILE A 875 41.11 23.09 56.94
C ILE A 875 39.76 22.34 57.00
N ASN A 876 39.80 21.19 57.68
CA ASN A 876 38.65 20.40 58.12
C ASN A 876 37.68 21.18 59.03
N ASN A 877 36.45 21.40 58.55
CA ASN A 877 35.23 21.20 59.35
C ASN A 877 34.01 21.05 58.43
N ARG A 878 33.87 19.87 57.81
CA ARG A 878 32.73 19.58 56.93
C ARG A 878 31.48 19.30 57.76
N LEU A 879 30.53 20.24 57.70
CA LEU A 879 29.12 20.04 58.01
C LEU A 879 28.62 18.67 57.49
N LYS A 880 28.05 17.85 58.36
CA LYS A 880 27.50 16.52 58.05
C LYS A 880 26.02 16.48 58.36
N VAL A 881 25.26 15.84 57.46
CA VAL A 881 23.85 15.53 57.65
C VAL A 881 23.63 14.10 57.19
N TYR A 882 23.16 13.23 58.09
CA TYR A 882 23.03 11.78 57.86
C TYR A 882 21.96 11.18 58.79
N SER A 883 21.58 9.92 58.63
CA SER A 883 20.62 9.22 59.49
C SER A 883 21.25 8.03 60.21
N VAL A 884 20.85 7.78 61.47
CA VAL A 884 21.24 6.60 62.27
C VAL A 884 20.07 6.25 63.19
N ASN A 885 19.73 4.95 63.31
CA ASN A 885 18.75 4.43 64.27
C ASN A 885 17.37 5.16 64.30
N SER A 886 16.94 5.66 63.13
CA SER A 886 15.70 6.45 62.95
C SER A 886 15.73 7.89 63.47
N GLU A 887 16.92 8.45 63.64
CA GLU A 887 17.13 9.88 63.84
C GLU A 887 17.95 10.47 62.68
N ILE A 888 17.63 11.69 62.29
CA ILE A 888 18.47 12.53 61.43
C ILE A 888 19.45 13.27 62.33
N ILE A 889 20.73 13.16 62.00
CA ILE A 889 21.86 13.74 62.70
C ILE A 889 22.42 14.90 61.88
N VAL A 890 22.61 16.05 62.51
CA VAL A 890 23.26 17.25 61.93
C VAL A 890 24.44 17.64 62.81
N GLU A 891 25.64 17.71 62.24
CA GLU A 891 26.90 18.01 62.94
C GLU A 891 27.72 19.06 62.18
N GLY A 892 28.36 19.98 62.91
CA GLY A 892 29.24 21.00 62.31
C GLY A 892 28.50 22.19 61.68
N THR A 893 27.34 22.53 62.25
CA THR A 893 26.68 23.83 62.06
C THR A 893 27.27 24.86 63.02
N SER A 894 27.09 26.16 62.73
CA SER A 894 27.52 27.21 63.66
C SER A 894 26.49 27.41 64.78
N GLU A 895 26.93 27.87 65.95
CA GLU A 895 26.00 28.31 67.01
C GLU A 895 25.12 29.46 66.50
N GLY A 896 23.81 29.36 66.74
CA GLY A 896 22.79 30.26 66.19
C GLY A 896 22.30 29.94 64.78
N GLU A 897 22.91 28.97 64.07
CA GLU A 897 22.49 28.61 62.70
C GLU A 897 21.17 27.83 62.70
N THR A 898 20.24 28.20 61.81
CA THR A 898 18.95 27.51 61.71
C THR A 898 19.07 26.19 60.93
N VAL A 899 18.36 25.17 61.39
CA VAL A 899 18.22 23.85 60.77
C VAL A 899 16.74 23.55 60.59
N THR A 900 16.26 23.45 59.35
CA THR A 900 14.82 23.23 59.06
C THR A 900 14.61 21.94 58.29
N LEU A 901 13.70 21.10 58.77
CA LEU A 901 13.28 19.85 58.15
C LEU A 901 12.04 20.06 57.27
N TYR A 902 12.05 19.51 56.07
CA TYR A 902 10.95 19.48 55.12
C TYR A 902 10.70 18.04 54.62
N THR A 903 9.48 17.75 54.17
CA THR A 903 9.22 16.57 53.33
C THR A 903 9.87 16.76 51.95
N VAL A 904 10.07 15.68 51.18
CA VAL A 904 10.52 15.78 49.76
C VAL A 904 9.65 16.67 48.87
N ASN A 905 8.37 16.86 49.22
CA ASN A 905 7.45 17.72 48.48
C ASN A 905 7.51 19.19 48.94
N GLY A 906 8.51 19.57 49.75
CA GLY A 906 8.76 20.94 50.19
C GLY A 906 7.87 21.44 51.34
N LYS A 907 7.03 20.60 51.94
CA LYS A 907 6.25 20.98 53.12
C LYS A 907 7.18 21.04 54.34
N GLN A 908 7.26 22.21 54.99
CA GLN A 908 8.03 22.36 56.22
C GLN A 908 7.42 21.53 57.36
N ILE A 909 8.27 20.86 58.11
CA ILE A 909 7.91 20.04 59.28
C ILE A 909 8.26 20.80 60.56
N GLN A 910 9.54 21.14 60.74
CA GLN A 910 10.04 21.75 61.97
C GLN A 910 11.34 22.53 61.73
N THR A 911 11.59 23.56 62.54
CA THR A 911 12.85 24.33 62.56
C THR A 911 13.48 24.27 63.94
N PHE A 912 14.80 24.13 63.97
CA PHE A 912 15.66 24.14 65.14
C PHE A 912 16.70 25.26 65.00
N ILE A 913 17.23 25.74 66.13
CA ILE A 913 18.40 26.62 66.16
C ILE A 913 19.54 25.79 66.75
N SER A 914 20.66 25.72 66.05
CA SER A 914 21.83 24.98 66.52
C SER A 914 22.53 25.72 67.66
N ASN A 915 23.01 24.97 68.66
CA ASN A 915 23.94 25.44 69.68
C ASN A 915 25.42 25.24 69.27
N GLY A 916 25.69 24.86 68.01
CA GLY A 916 27.01 24.51 67.51
C GLY A 916 27.42 23.04 67.74
N GLU A 917 26.62 22.27 68.46
CA GLU A 917 26.86 20.84 68.73
C GLU A 917 26.06 19.93 67.79
N LYS A 918 26.07 18.62 68.08
CA LYS A 918 25.32 17.59 67.35
C LYS A 918 23.82 17.72 67.65
N LEU A 919 23.03 17.94 66.60
CA LEU A 919 21.56 17.95 66.67
C LEU A 919 21.00 16.61 66.18
N ASN A 920 20.15 15.97 66.99
CA ASN A 920 19.40 14.76 66.64
C ASN A 920 17.92 15.12 66.43
N ILE A 921 17.31 14.63 65.35
CA ILE A 921 15.92 14.91 64.97
C ILE A 921 15.21 13.59 64.68
N THR A 922 14.24 13.20 65.50
CA THR A 922 13.40 12.02 65.26
C THR A 922 12.37 12.30 64.16
N ALA A 923 12.19 11.35 63.24
CA ALA A 923 11.14 11.41 62.20
C ALA A 923 10.75 9.98 61.74
N ASP A 924 9.73 9.87 60.89
CA ASP A 924 9.16 8.58 60.49
C ASP A 924 10.16 7.74 59.66
N ARG A 925 10.05 6.41 59.81
CA ARG A 925 10.87 5.42 59.07
C ARG A 925 10.38 5.24 57.63
N ASP A 926 11.27 4.74 56.78
CA ASP A 926 11.02 4.42 55.37
C ASP A 926 10.60 5.66 54.54
N ALA A 927 11.03 6.84 54.99
CA ALA A 927 10.65 8.14 54.45
C ALA A 927 11.88 8.99 54.07
N VAL A 928 11.64 10.00 53.22
CA VAL A 928 12.70 10.85 52.67
C VAL A 928 12.43 12.30 53.02
N TYR A 929 13.46 12.97 53.54
CA TYR A 929 13.40 14.32 54.06
C TYR A 929 14.47 15.23 53.45
N LEU A 930 14.21 16.53 53.50
CA LEU A 930 15.14 17.58 53.12
C LEU A 930 15.49 18.40 54.36
N VAL A 931 16.77 18.46 54.71
CA VAL A 931 17.31 19.22 55.84
C VAL A 931 18.01 20.44 55.28
N LYS A 932 17.48 21.64 55.56
CA LYS A 932 18.11 22.90 55.18
C LYS A 932 18.85 23.50 56.37
N THR A 933 20.11 23.90 56.17
CA THR A 933 20.86 24.67 57.16
C THR A 933 21.71 25.73 56.46
N GLY A 934 21.57 26.97 56.93
CA GLY A 934 22.04 28.15 56.21
C GLY A 934 21.52 28.18 54.76
N ALA A 935 22.44 28.31 53.81
CA ALA A 935 22.16 28.30 52.37
C ALA A 935 22.16 26.88 51.74
N LYS A 936 22.43 25.82 52.51
CA LYS A 936 22.60 24.44 52.00
C LYS A 936 21.38 23.58 52.33
N THR A 937 21.06 22.64 51.45
CA THR A 937 19.98 21.65 51.66
C THR A 937 20.50 20.25 51.36
N PHE A 938 20.23 19.33 52.27
CA PHE A 938 20.68 17.94 52.25
C PHE A 938 19.47 17.01 52.17
N LYS A 939 19.57 15.92 51.42
CA LYS A 939 18.54 14.89 51.33
C LYS A 939 18.93 13.71 52.22
N VAL A 940 18.03 13.31 53.12
CA VAL A 940 18.23 12.20 54.05
C VAL A 940 17.11 11.18 53.87
N ILE A 941 17.47 9.89 53.96
CA ILE A 941 16.54 8.76 53.91
C ILE A 941 16.60 8.11 55.30
N LEU A 942 15.45 7.83 55.91
CA LEU A 942 15.30 7.29 57.26
C LEU A 942 14.80 5.85 57.29
#